data_AF-A0AAW0C873-F1
#
_entry.id   AF-A0AAW0C873-F1
#
_cell.length_a   1.000
_cell.length_b   1.000
_cell.length_c   1.000
_cell.angle_alpha   90.00
_cell.angle_beta   90.00
_cell.angle_gamma   90.00
#
_symmetry.space_group_name_H-M   'P 1'
#
loop_
_entity.id
_entity.type
_entity.pdbx_description
1 polymer ?
#
loop_
_entity_poly.entity_id
_entity_poly.type
_entity_poly.pdbx_seq_one_letter_code
_entity_poly.pdbx_strand_id
1 'polypeptide(L)'
;MTQGQWTPLTNALNPWHRRKAPPPPVLESTAAPNSLFPSSYDTFFTNFRKTASLPLSQISRPLPSFPELLSQTKEKFQSPEFVFDPSASITPLRKTQSQSDLARTTLRQLASRRSQKCTDFAGPMTLYWWKSGCSEEVLEVLQNVGLSKCFDSCLDMVTTVADYCLDDARNEAQDPASFMGNWDNINMLNSESYEQRSDGPAKVRSGSCGVIYRLCSPNPNAMALEPLLKRAKSAPDLEFHRDICPTLSQKSKRGHVTKQFPVRISTIEENSIAGNLAVHEDIFVTQLGLTHAELSKKAILAINDQATQSFNRGCKAIRALDLSPFLRAQVFQLGIGLFHLCLNLVWALLHAHRGHETIEGSLSYSFVLLEKTRLGGKHPDYHTLMAALMQILDGLLLDAWRIECGRATLSEFAQTKPSPEQLLVIADNILCNHATPERNPSSSPVDNLRENTRRLVHDVAEVTRAISDCDFGRVEDLLGNLAMIFRGAGSKNYCTEILHFIHNLKYVWKGDGFDNLVRDNMIFNMGSGKGQGVDMNLEHNIGKIKQLFAAKGNYADWSRLANISAAIDVLSSMKINIGRSLGACYKGTSHKDVDTSSLVWRVARKAKDLELSTTQPNRSVTATPDLLLVGEAAIKSSTLAKFNKKRRELLKGIIDSETGEDEEDRDELPEMDIGVSLDD
;
A
#
# COMPACT_ATOMS: atom_id res chain seq x y z
N MET A 1 25.73 29.20 46.88
CA MET A 1 25.13 30.55 46.96
C MET A 1 24.65 30.86 45.55
N THR A 2 23.37 31.00 45.22
CA THR A 2 22.14 31.33 45.97
C THR A 2 20.97 30.61 45.32
N GLN A 3 20.00 30.23 46.15
CA GLN A 3 18.79 29.49 45.82
C GLN A 3 17.80 30.31 44.97
N GLY A 4 17.08 29.64 44.07
CA GLY A 4 15.87 30.14 43.43
C GLY A 4 14.96 28.96 43.04
N GLN A 5 13.99 28.66 43.90
CA GLN A 5 12.96 27.64 43.71
C GLN A 5 12.08 27.97 42.50
N TRP A 6 11.80 26.98 41.65
CA TRP A 6 10.72 27.03 40.66
C TRP A 6 9.73 25.90 40.91
N THR A 7 8.57 26.27 41.43
CA THR A 7 7.34 25.47 41.47
C THR A 7 6.72 25.35 40.07
N PRO A 8 6.12 24.20 39.69
CA PRO A 8 5.54 24.01 38.36
C PRO A 8 4.15 24.64 38.25
N LEU A 9 4.02 25.62 37.35
CA LEU A 9 2.75 26.16 36.85
C LEU A 9 2.15 25.17 35.85
N THR A 10 1.16 24.41 36.31
CA THR A 10 0.19 23.73 35.47
C THR A 10 -0.81 24.76 34.93
N ASN A 11 -1.24 24.56 33.67
CA ASN A 11 -2.31 25.26 32.93
C ASN A 11 -1.93 26.50 32.10
N ALA A 12 -1.62 26.27 30.82
CA ALA A 12 -1.94 27.20 29.74
C ALA A 12 -1.99 26.48 28.37
N LEU A 13 -3.11 25.83 28.06
CA LEU A 13 -3.46 25.44 26.68
C LEU A 13 -4.87 25.94 26.34
N ASN A 14 -4.91 26.81 25.33
CA ASN A 14 -5.96 27.19 24.40
C ASN A 14 -7.41 27.50 24.87
N PRO A 15 -7.89 28.74 24.68
CA PRO A 15 -9.31 29.09 24.68
C PRO A 15 -9.97 28.75 23.33
N TRP A 16 -11.31 28.70 23.30
CA TRP A 16 -12.20 28.49 22.13
C TRP A 16 -12.71 27.05 21.86
N HIS A 17 -13.58 26.54 22.75
CA HIS A 17 -14.99 26.18 22.43
C HIS A 17 -15.65 25.39 23.59
N ARG A 18 -16.20 26.11 24.58
CA ARG A 18 -17.33 25.64 25.41
C ARG A 18 -18.32 26.79 25.58
N ARG A 19 -19.42 26.77 24.84
CA ARG A 19 -20.60 27.59 25.21
C ARG A 19 -21.31 26.86 26.36
N LYS A 20 -21.30 27.45 27.56
CA LYS A 20 -22.15 27.03 28.68
C LYS A 20 -23.60 27.35 28.34
N ALA A 21 -24.49 26.35 28.45
CA ALA A 21 -25.93 26.59 28.48
C ALA A 21 -26.33 27.31 29.78
N PRO A 22 -27.38 28.16 29.78
CA PRO A 22 -27.87 28.83 30.99
C PRO A 22 -28.54 27.84 31.96
N PRO A 23 -28.58 28.14 33.27
CA PRO A 23 -29.22 27.28 34.25
C PRO A 23 -30.76 27.31 34.10
N PRO A 24 -31.46 26.20 34.41
CA PRO A 24 -32.92 26.17 34.39
C PRO A 24 -33.51 26.95 35.58
N PRO A 25 -34.75 27.47 35.46
CA PRO A 25 -35.41 28.16 36.56
C PRO A 25 -35.80 27.19 37.68
N VAL A 26 -35.64 27.66 38.92
CA VAL A 26 -36.11 27.01 40.14
C VAL A 26 -37.65 27.12 40.17
N LEU A 27 -38.33 25.97 40.15
CA LEU A 27 -39.75 25.87 40.52
C LEU A 27 -39.83 25.13 41.86
N GLU A 28 -40.30 25.85 42.87
CA GLU A 28 -40.59 25.32 44.20
C GLU A 28 -41.79 24.35 44.15
N SER A 29 -41.55 23.16 44.71
CA SER A 29 -42.46 22.33 45.52
C SER A 29 -43.98 22.52 45.36
N THR A 30 -44.68 21.49 44.87
CA THR A 30 -45.77 20.82 45.62
C THR A 30 -46.17 19.48 44.98
N ALA A 31 -46.44 18.49 45.85
CA ALA A 31 -47.08 17.17 45.64
C ALA A 31 -46.18 15.92 45.44
N ALA A 32 -46.57 14.87 46.18
CA ALA A 32 -45.87 13.62 46.49
C ALA A 32 -46.04 12.51 45.41
N PRO A 33 -45.41 11.31 45.53
CA PRO A 33 -44.96 10.50 44.39
C PRO A 33 -46.03 9.54 43.88
N ASN A 34 -46.26 9.51 42.56
CA ASN A 34 -46.89 8.37 41.88
C ASN A 34 -46.42 8.26 40.42
N SER A 35 -45.98 7.05 40.05
CA SER A 35 -45.72 6.52 38.70
C SER A 35 -44.75 7.28 37.77
N LEU A 36 -43.48 6.85 37.76
CA LEU A 36 -42.50 7.13 36.70
C LEU A 36 -42.20 5.83 35.91
N PHE A 37 -43.19 5.29 35.20
CA PHE A 37 -42.94 4.30 34.15
C PHE A 37 -43.97 4.48 33.01
N PRO A 38 -43.56 4.82 31.78
CA PRO A 38 -44.47 4.92 30.66
C PRO A 38 -44.89 3.53 30.17
N SER A 39 -46.15 3.43 29.76
CA SER A 39 -46.88 2.24 29.26
C SER A 39 -46.31 1.60 27.98
N SER A 40 -45.13 2.01 27.51
CA SER A 40 -44.45 1.46 26.32
C SER A 40 -43.67 0.17 26.58
N TYR A 41 -43.48 -0.24 27.84
CA TYR A 41 -42.81 -1.50 28.20
C TYR A 41 -43.70 -2.73 28.00
N ASP A 42 -45.02 -2.61 28.18
CA ASP A 42 -45.93 -3.75 28.03
C ASP A 42 -46.04 -4.20 26.57
N THR A 43 -45.98 -3.28 25.60
CA THR A 43 -46.00 -3.62 24.18
C THR A 43 -44.73 -4.38 23.75
N PHE A 44 -43.57 -4.01 24.31
CA PHE A 44 -42.30 -4.70 24.07
C PHE A 44 -42.32 -6.11 24.66
N PHE A 45 -42.74 -6.27 25.92
CA PHE A 45 -42.83 -7.59 26.55
C PHE A 45 -43.95 -8.48 25.97
N THR A 46 -45.04 -7.90 25.48
CA THR A 46 -46.14 -8.62 24.81
C THR A 46 -45.70 -9.12 23.42
N ASN A 47 -44.98 -8.30 22.67
CA ASN A 47 -44.38 -8.72 21.39
C ASN A 47 -43.24 -9.72 21.59
N PHE A 48 -42.45 -9.57 22.66
CA PHE A 48 -41.42 -10.53 23.07
C PHE A 48 -42.03 -11.91 23.39
N ARG A 49 -43.13 -11.96 24.16
CA ARG A 49 -43.87 -13.20 24.44
C ARG A 49 -44.46 -13.81 23.17
N LYS A 50 -45.04 -13.02 22.26
CA LYS A 50 -45.56 -13.52 20.96
C LYS A 50 -44.47 -14.13 20.08
N THR A 51 -43.28 -13.52 20.04
CA THR A 51 -42.16 -14.00 19.20
C THR A 51 -41.49 -15.24 19.79
N ALA A 52 -41.45 -15.35 21.12
CA ALA A 52 -40.98 -16.55 21.84
C ALA A 52 -41.95 -17.76 21.74
N SER A 53 -43.20 -17.53 21.28
CA SER A 53 -44.26 -18.55 21.18
C SER A 53 -44.36 -19.21 19.79
N LEU A 54 -43.50 -18.84 18.83
CA LEU A 54 -43.55 -19.42 17.47
C LEU A 54 -42.96 -20.84 17.46
N PRO A 55 -43.61 -21.81 16.78
CA PRO A 55 -43.07 -23.16 16.64
C PRO A 55 -41.70 -23.14 15.94
N LEU A 56 -40.73 -23.87 16.50
CA LEU A 56 -39.36 -24.02 15.98
C LEU A 56 -39.31 -24.39 14.48
N SER A 57 -40.36 -25.03 13.97
CA SER A 57 -40.50 -25.47 12.58
C SER A 57 -40.80 -24.38 11.55
N GLN A 58 -41.27 -23.18 11.95
CA GLN A 58 -41.64 -22.11 11.01
C GLN A 58 -40.54 -21.08 10.73
N ILE A 59 -39.33 -21.27 11.29
CA ILE A 59 -38.24 -20.30 11.25
C ILE A 59 -37.02 -20.95 10.57
N SER A 60 -37.24 -21.39 9.33
CA SER A 60 -36.25 -22.11 8.53
C SER A 60 -35.48 -21.15 7.60
N ARG A 61 -34.30 -20.73 8.06
CA ARG A 61 -33.02 -20.96 7.36
C ARG A 61 -31.91 -20.88 8.41
N PRO A 62 -31.09 -21.93 8.56
CA PRO A 62 -29.93 -21.86 9.44
C PRO A 62 -28.93 -20.84 8.89
N LEU A 63 -28.29 -20.09 9.78
CA LEU A 63 -27.03 -19.43 9.44
C LEU A 63 -26.02 -20.53 9.06
N PRO A 64 -25.12 -20.27 8.09
CA PRO A 64 -24.07 -21.24 7.75
C PRO A 64 -23.31 -21.62 9.01
N SER A 65 -23.02 -22.91 9.17
CA SER A 65 -22.10 -23.38 10.22
C SER A 65 -20.74 -22.71 10.08
N PHE A 66 -19.93 -22.62 11.16
CA PHE A 66 -18.59 -22.02 11.08
C PHE A 66 -17.71 -22.64 9.97
N PRO A 67 -17.71 -23.97 9.75
CA PRO A 67 -17.03 -24.58 8.60
C PRO A 67 -17.60 -24.16 7.24
N GLU A 68 -18.91 -24.01 7.09
CA GLU A 68 -19.54 -23.48 5.87
C GLU A 68 -19.23 -21.99 5.67
N LEU A 69 -19.14 -21.19 6.73
CA LEU A 69 -18.78 -19.78 6.66
C LEU A 69 -17.31 -19.62 6.23
N LEU A 70 -16.43 -20.48 6.76
CA LEU A 70 -15.03 -20.56 6.35
C LEU A 70 -14.90 -21.05 4.89
N SER A 71 -15.71 -22.04 4.48
CA SER A 71 -15.76 -22.57 3.12
C SER A 71 -16.35 -21.58 2.11
N GLN A 72 -17.43 -20.86 2.44
CA GLN A 72 -18.02 -19.80 1.62
C GLN A 72 -17.10 -18.58 1.52
N THR A 73 -16.36 -18.28 2.58
CA THR A 73 -15.30 -17.26 2.53
C THR A 73 -14.21 -17.70 1.55
N LYS A 74 -13.78 -18.97 1.60
CA LYS A 74 -12.83 -19.55 0.62
C LYS A 74 -13.36 -19.60 -0.82
N GLU A 75 -14.60 -20.03 -1.05
CA GLU A 75 -15.22 -20.08 -2.39
C GLU A 75 -15.32 -18.69 -3.02
N LYS A 76 -15.66 -17.67 -2.23
CA LYS A 76 -15.66 -16.27 -2.68
C LYS A 76 -14.28 -15.76 -3.10
N PHE A 77 -13.20 -16.38 -2.62
CA PHE A 77 -11.83 -16.11 -3.06
C PHE A 77 -11.39 -16.98 -4.27
N GLN A 78 -12.19 -17.97 -4.67
CA GLN A 78 -11.84 -18.91 -5.74
C GLN A 78 -12.65 -18.72 -7.03
N SER A 79 -13.80 -18.01 -7.02
CA SER A 79 -14.65 -17.88 -8.21
C SER A 79 -14.18 -16.76 -9.17
N PRO A 80 -13.85 -17.06 -10.44
CA PRO A 80 -13.56 -16.05 -11.47
C PRO A 80 -14.80 -15.32 -12.01
N GLU A 81 -16.01 -15.74 -11.63
CA GLU A 81 -17.26 -15.37 -12.30
C GLU A 81 -17.99 -14.14 -11.71
N PHE A 82 -17.51 -13.56 -10.60
CA PHE A 82 -18.06 -12.29 -10.11
C PHE A 82 -17.32 -11.10 -10.75
N VAL A 83 -17.52 -10.93 -12.05
CA VAL A 83 -17.36 -9.63 -12.69
C VAL A 83 -18.39 -8.71 -12.01
N PHE A 84 -17.90 -7.68 -11.31
CA PHE A 84 -18.74 -6.61 -10.82
C PHE A 84 -19.43 -5.95 -12.02
N ASP A 85 -20.67 -6.33 -12.31
CA ASP A 85 -21.52 -5.61 -13.24
C ASP A 85 -22.02 -4.33 -12.53
N PRO A 86 -21.58 -3.12 -12.94
CA PRO A 86 -22.02 -1.87 -12.33
C PRO A 86 -23.51 -1.57 -12.59
N SER A 87 -24.17 -2.33 -13.46
CA SER A 87 -25.56 -2.15 -13.87
C SER A 87 -26.54 -3.17 -13.26
N ALA A 88 -26.05 -4.19 -12.55
CA ALA A 88 -26.89 -5.15 -11.87
C ALA A 88 -27.51 -4.52 -10.60
N SER A 89 -28.76 -4.07 -10.75
CA SER A 89 -29.63 -3.68 -9.65
C SER A 89 -29.99 -4.92 -8.81
N ILE A 90 -29.07 -5.35 -7.95
CA ILE A 90 -29.40 -6.23 -6.83
C ILE A 90 -30.28 -5.40 -5.91
N THR A 91 -31.59 -5.67 -6.00
CA THR A 91 -32.59 -5.10 -5.10
C THR A 91 -32.06 -5.24 -3.67
N PRO A 92 -31.83 -4.14 -2.93
CA PRO A 92 -31.36 -4.24 -1.57
C PRO A 92 -32.40 -5.05 -0.80
N LEU A 93 -31.99 -6.16 -0.18
CA LEU A 93 -32.78 -6.81 0.86
C LEU A 93 -33.27 -5.68 1.77
N ARG A 94 -34.58 -5.47 1.82
CA ARG A 94 -35.20 -4.34 2.53
C ARG A 94 -34.57 -4.28 3.92
N LYS A 95 -33.95 -3.14 4.27
CA LYS A 95 -33.27 -2.88 5.57
C LYS A 95 -34.05 -3.40 6.79
N THR A 96 -35.37 -3.46 6.70
CA THR A 96 -36.29 -3.92 7.74
C THR A 96 -36.30 -5.44 7.96
N GLN A 97 -36.04 -6.25 6.95
CA GLN A 97 -36.11 -7.71 7.03
C GLN A 97 -34.84 -8.31 7.65
N SER A 98 -33.66 -7.78 7.28
CA SER A 98 -32.35 -8.17 7.85
C SER A 98 -32.25 -7.85 9.36
N GLN A 99 -32.78 -6.70 9.80
CA GLN A 99 -32.79 -6.33 11.22
C GLN A 99 -33.69 -7.22 12.07
N SER A 100 -34.84 -7.65 11.53
CA SER A 100 -35.76 -8.58 12.19
C SER A 100 -35.14 -9.96 12.39
N ASP A 101 -34.43 -10.48 11.39
CA ASP A 101 -33.82 -11.82 11.47
C ASP A 101 -32.58 -11.86 12.36
N LEU A 102 -31.82 -10.76 12.40
CA LEU A 102 -30.74 -10.59 13.37
C LEU A 102 -31.29 -10.58 14.80
N ALA A 103 -32.29 -9.73 15.07
CA ALA A 103 -32.92 -9.66 16.39
C ALA A 103 -33.45 -11.04 16.83
N ARG A 104 -34.11 -11.78 15.93
CA ARG A 104 -34.58 -13.15 16.20
C ARG A 104 -33.43 -14.11 16.51
N THR A 105 -32.31 -14.02 15.78
CA THR A 105 -31.13 -14.88 16.00
C THR A 105 -30.48 -14.56 17.34
N THR A 106 -30.29 -13.28 17.67
CA THR A 106 -29.77 -12.85 18.97
C THR A 106 -30.69 -13.27 20.11
N LEU A 107 -32.01 -13.14 19.95
CA LEU A 107 -32.98 -13.61 20.95
C LEU A 107 -32.95 -15.12 21.13
N ARG A 108 -32.79 -15.90 20.05
CA ARG A 108 -32.60 -17.36 20.13
C ARG A 108 -31.33 -17.74 20.87
N GLN A 109 -30.24 -17.03 20.62
CA GLN A 109 -28.97 -17.22 21.32
C GLN A 109 -29.12 -16.92 22.82
N LEU A 110 -29.77 -15.81 23.16
CA LEU A 110 -30.07 -15.42 24.55
C LEU A 110 -31.03 -16.38 25.24
N ALA A 111 -31.98 -16.98 24.50
CA ALA A 111 -32.95 -17.94 25.02
C ALA A 111 -32.35 -19.34 25.19
N SER A 112 -31.38 -19.72 24.35
CA SER A 112 -30.78 -21.06 24.30
C SER A 112 -29.44 -21.14 25.06
N ARG A 113 -29.24 -20.24 26.05
CA ARG A 113 -27.96 -20.01 26.75
C ARG A 113 -27.14 -21.29 26.92
N ARG A 114 -25.87 -21.25 26.48
CA ARG A 114 -24.86 -22.31 26.71
C ARG A 114 -25.18 -23.68 26.08
N SER A 115 -26.10 -23.79 25.13
CA SER A 115 -26.22 -25.01 24.32
C SER A 115 -25.00 -25.19 23.41
N GLN A 116 -24.52 -26.43 23.23
CA GLN A 116 -23.44 -26.76 22.27
C GLN A 116 -23.77 -26.21 20.86
N LYS A 117 -25.05 -26.23 20.47
CA LYS A 117 -25.56 -25.73 19.18
C LYS A 117 -25.49 -24.21 19.01
N CYS A 118 -25.26 -23.47 20.10
CA CYS A 118 -25.10 -22.01 20.09
C CYS A 118 -23.65 -21.58 19.83
N THR A 119 -22.73 -22.55 19.69
CA THR A 119 -21.31 -22.32 19.39
C THR A 119 -21.09 -21.77 17.98
N ASP A 120 -21.92 -22.19 17.03
CA ASP A 120 -21.85 -21.77 15.62
C ASP A 120 -22.14 -20.27 15.44
N PHE A 121 -22.85 -19.65 16.38
CA PHE A 121 -23.05 -18.20 16.44
C PHE A 121 -21.99 -17.51 17.30
N ALA A 122 -21.76 -18.02 18.52
CA ALA A 122 -20.87 -17.37 19.49
C ALA A 122 -19.42 -17.28 18.99
N GLY A 123 -18.90 -18.32 18.32
CA GLY A 123 -17.52 -18.32 17.80
C GLY A 123 -17.24 -17.19 16.81
N PRO A 124 -17.93 -17.15 15.65
CA PRO A 124 -17.77 -16.09 14.65
C PRO A 124 -17.98 -14.68 15.21
N MET A 125 -18.98 -14.51 16.09
CA MET A 125 -19.26 -13.22 16.72
C MET A 125 -18.15 -12.78 17.68
N THR A 126 -17.56 -13.73 18.41
CA THR A 126 -16.40 -13.45 19.29
C THR A 126 -15.23 -12.91 18.47
N LEU A 127 -14.88 -13.60 17.38
CA LEU A 127 -13.81 -13.15 16.48
C LEU A 127 -14.15 -11.80 15.82
N TYR A 128 -15.42 -11.57 15.47
CA TYR A 128 -15.88 -10.29 14.91
C TYR A 128 -15.67 -9.12 15.87
N TRP A 129 -16.16 -9.24 17.11
CA TRP A 129 -16.00 -8.20 18.12
C TRP A 129 -14.53 -8.00 18.47
N TRP A 130 -13.79 -9.11 18.62
CA TRP A 130 -12.38 -9.05 18.91
C TRP A 130 -11.60 -8.32 17.80
N LYS A 131 -11.80 -8.68 16.52
CA LYS A 131 -11.16 -8.02 15.37
C LYS A 131 -11.67 -6.59 15.15
N SER A 132 -12.85 -6.25 15.67
CA SER A 132 -13.37 -4.89 15.67
C SER A 132 -12.79 -4.00 16.77
N GLY A 133 -11.92 -4.54 17.63
CA GLY A 133 -11.24 -3.79 18.67
C GLY A 133 -11.93 -3.82 20.04
N CYS A 134 -12.94 -4.68 20.26
CA CYS A 134 -13.53 -4.83 21.59
C CYS A 134 -12.48 -5.28 22.62
N SER A 135 -12.53 -4.69 23.82
CA SER A 135 -11.66 -5.06 24.93
C SER A 135 -12.03 -6.43 25.51
N GLU A 136 -11.13 -6.98 26.31
CA GLU A 136 -11.37 -8.24 27.03
C GLU A 136 -12.59 -8.12 27.95
N GLU A 137 -12.71 -7.03 28.72
CA GLU A 137 -13.83 -6.85 29.65
C GLU A 137 -15.17 -6.86 28.92
N VAL A 138 -15.24 -6.26 27.73
CA VAL A 138 -16.45 -6.27 26.90
C VAL A 138 -16.76 -7.69 26.41
N LEU A 139 -15.75 -8.46 26.00
CA LEU A 139 -15.94 -9.85 25.57
C LEU A 139 -16.40 -10.75 26.72
N GLU A 140 -15.91 -10.55 27.94
CA GLU A 140 -16.34 -11.25 29.15
C GLU A 140 -17.80 -10.90 29.51
N VAL A 141 -18.19 -9.63 29.39
CA VAL A 141 -19.60 -9.22 29.55
C VAL A 141 -20.49 -9.92 28.52
N LEU A 142 -20.07 -9.94 27.25
CA LEU A 142 -20.80 -10.61 26.16
C LEU A 142 -20.89 -12.13 26.35
N GLN A 143 -19.87 -12.73 26.95
CA GLN A 143 -19.88 -14.16 27.27
C GLN A 143 -20.86 -14.45 28.40
N ASN A 144 -20.90 -13.60 29.43
CA ASN A 144 -21.83 -13.74 30.55
C ASN A 144 -23.30 -13.71 30.11
N VAL A 145 -23.60 -12.98 29.02
CA VAL A 145 -24.93 -12.99 28.40
C VAL A 145 -25.10 -14.06 27.31
N GLY A 146 -24.06 -14.83 26.97
CA GLY A 146 -24.10 -15.96 26.04
C GLY A 146 -23.95 -15.60 24.55
N LEU A 147 -23.50 -14.38 24.26
CA LEU A 147 -23.36 -13.85 22.92
C LEU A 147 -21.97 -14.09 22.31
N SER A 148 -20.94 -14.21 23.15
CA SER A 148 -19.56 -14.58 22.79
C SER A 148 -19.07 -15.81 23.57
N LYS A 149 -17.90 -16.30 23.19
CA LYS A 149 -17.03 -17.19 23.98
C LYS A 149 -16.16 -16.32 24.92
N CYS A 150 -15.49 -16.96 25.88
CA CYS A 150 -14.49 -16.29 26.71
C CYS A 150 -13.31 -15.79 25.88
N PHE A 151 -12.56 -14.86 26.47
CA PHE A 151 -11.38 -14.32 25.82
C PHE A 151 -10.35 -15.39 25.47
N ASP A 152 -10.06 -16.34 26.37
CA ASP A 152 -9.11 -17.43 26.11
C ASP A 152 -9.51 -18.27 24.90
N SER A 153 -10.79 -18.67 24.81
CA SER A 153 -11.33 -19.36 23.64
C SER A 153 -11.23 -18.51 22.36
N CYS A 154 -11.30 -17.18 22.47
CA CYS A 154 -11.04 -16.30 21.33
C CYS A 154 -9.58 -16.41 20.85
N LEU A 155 -8.62 -16.49 21.77
CA LEU A 155 -7.21 -16.63 21.42
C LEU A 155 -6.95 -17.97 20.73
N ASP A 156 -7.50 -19.04 21.29
CA ASP A 156 -7.41 -20.39 20.71
C ASP A 156 -8.01 -20.44 19.30
N MET A 157 -9.14 -19.77 19.08
CA MET A 157 -9.73 -19.65 17.75
C MET A 157 -8.82 -18.87 16.78
N VAL A 158 -8.19 -17.78 17.23
CA VAL A 158 -7.24 -17.01 16.38
C VAL A 158 -6.04 -17.88 16.03
N THR A 159 -5.47 -18.61 16.98
CA THR A 159 -4.36 -19.55 16.75
C THR A 159 -4.78 -20.65 15.76
N THR A 160 -5.96 -21.25 15.95
CA THR A 160 -6.49 -22.28 15.05
C THR A 160 -6.68 -21.77 13.63
N VAL A 161 -7.21 -20.55 13.47
CA VAL A 161 -7.35 -19.91 12.14
C VAL A 161 -5.98 -19.62 11.54
N ALA A 162 -5.01 -19.17 12.35
CA ALA A 162 -3.65 -18.90 11.90
C ALA A 162 -2.93 -20.17 11.43
N ASP A 163 -3.03 -21.27 12.18
CA ASP A 163 -2.49 -22.58 11.79
C ASP A 163 -3.10 -23.05 10.46
N TYR A 164 -4.42 -22.95 10.35
CA TYR A 164 -5.12 -23.27 9.10
C TYR A 164 -4.63 -22.42 7.92
N CYS A 165 -4.45 -21.10 8.11
CA CYS A 165 -3.94 -20.22 7.06
C CYS A 165 -2.50 -20.52 6.69
N LEU A 166 -1.67 -20.89 7.66
CA LEU A 166 -0.28 -21.29 7.40
C LEU A 166 -0.22 -22.63 6.67
N ASP A 167 -1.09 -23.59 6.98
CA ASP A 167 -1.19 -24.84 6.22
C ASP A 167 -1.65 -24.60 4.78
N ASP A 168 -2.60 -23.68 4.55
CA ASP A 168 -2.96 -23.24 3.20
C ASP A 168 -1.75 -22.61 2.47
N ALA A 169 -0.92 -21.81 3.16
CA ALA A 169 0.30 -21.24 2.60
C ALA A 169 1.35 -22.32 2.28
N ARG A 170 1.52 -23.33 3.14
CA ARG A 170 2.40 -24.49 2.91
C ARG A 170 1.97 -25.28 1.69
N ASN A 171 0.67 -25.53 1.55
CA ASN A 171 0.11 -26.22 0.40
C ASN A 171 0.38 -25.45 -0.90
N GLU A 172 0.23 -24.12 -0.86
CA GLU A 172 0.58 -23.25 -2.01
C GLU A 172 2.08 -23.31 -2.32
N ALA A 173 2.94 -23.28 -1.30
CA ALA A 173 4.39 -23.27 -1.46
C ALA A 173 4.93 -24.59 -2.04
N GLN A 174 4.26 -25.71 -1.74
CA GLN A 174 4.56 -27.03 -2.28
C GLN A 174 4.14 -27.19 -3.74
N ASP A 175 3.25 -26.33 -4.26
CA ASP A 175 2.78 -26.39 -5.64
C ASP A 175 3.98 -26.33 -6.63
N PRO A 176 4.06 -27.26 -7.61
CA PRO A 176 5.06 -27.24 -8.68
C PRO A 176 5.05 -25.93 -9.51
N ALA A 177 3.90 -25.28 -9.59
CA ALA A 177 3.69 -24.02 -10.29
C ALA A 177 4.28 -22.80 -9.54
N SER A 178 4.78 -23.03 -8.32
CA SER A 178 5.56 -22.10 -7.49
C SER A 178 4.81 -20.81 -7.11
N PHE A 179 5.46 -19.95 -6.32
CA PHE A 179 4.90 -18.71 -5.76
C PHE A 179 5.92 -17.56 -5.88
N MET A 180 5.46 -16.33 -5.63
CA MET A 180 6.35 -15.19 -5.35
C MET A 180 6.29 -14.80 -3.87
N GLY A 181 7.37 -14.20 -3.37
CA GLY A 181 7.48 -13.74 -2.00
C GLY A 181 7.68 -12.23 -1.89
N ASN A 182 7.24 -11.66 -0.78
CA ASN A 182 7.51 -10.29 -0.36
C ASN A 182 7.60 -10.26 1.17
N TRP A 183 8.59 -9.55 1.70
CA TRP A 183 8.80 -9.34 3.12
C TRP A 183 9.38 -7.96 3.38
N ASP A 184 9.09 -7.43 4.57
CA ASP A 184 9.48 -6.09 5.00
C ASP A 184 9.43 -5.97 6.54
N ASN A 185 10.04 -4.93 7.08
CA ASN A 185 10.19 -4.67 8.50
C ASN A 185 8.82 -4.30 9.07
N ILE A 186 8.59 -4.73 10.31
CA ILE A 186 7.52 -4.21 11.13
C ILE A 186 8.07 -3.68 12.44
N ASN A 187 7.87 -2.37 12.65
CA ASN A 187 8.22 -1.70 13.88
C ASN A 187 6.97 -1.49 14.74
N MET A 188 7.03 -1.93 15.99
CA MET A 188 5.96 -1.84 16.98
C MET A 188 6.38 -0.94 18.13
N LEU A 189 5.57 0.08 18.42
CA LEU A 189 5.76 0.98 19.57
C LEU A 189 4.98 0.45 20.77
N ASN A 190 5.69 0.16 21.87
CA ASN A 190 5.09 -0.36 23.10
C ASN A 190 4.79 0.72 24.15
N SER A 191 5.31 1.95 23.98
CA SER A 191 5.12 3.03 24.94
C SER A 191 5.36 4.42 24.32
N GLU A 192 4.55 5.40 24.71
CA GLU A 192 4.75 6.83 24.41
C GLU A 192 5.78 7.49 25.34
N SER A 193 6.08 6.89 26.50
CA SER A 193 7.01 7.45 27.48
C SER A 193 8.47 7.39 27.00
N TYR A 194 9.23 8.46 27.28
CA TYR A 194 10.63 8.62 26.87
C TYR A 194 11.61 7.84 27.76
N GLU A 195 11.26 7.62 29.03
CA GLU A 195 12.03 6.83 30.00
C GLU A 195 11.32 5.49 30.26
N GLN A 196 12.03 4.39 30.03
CA GLN A 196 11.64 3.06 30.46
C GLN A 196 12.60 2.60 31.58
N ARG A 197 12.10 1.74 32.47
CA ARG A 197 12.96 1.09 33.46
C ARG A 197 13.98 0.20 32.73
N SER A 198 15.16 -0.01 33.32
CA SER A 198 16.22 -0.83 32.72
C SER A 198 15.83 -2.29 32.46
N ASP A 199 14.81 -2.78 33.16
CA ASP A 199 14.20 -4.11 33.02
C ASP A 199 12.93 -4.11 32.13
N GLY A 200 12.54 -2.94 31.61
CA GLY A 200 11.36 -2.77 30.77
C GLY A 200 11.59 -3.27 29.34
N PRO A 201 10.52 -3.72 28.65
CA PRO A 201 10.61 -4.09 27.24
C PRO A 201 10.97 -2.86 26.39
N ALA A 202 11.86 -3.04 25.42
CA ALA A 202 12.28 -1.98 24.50
C ALA A 202 11.09 -1.20 23.92
N LYS A 203 11.27 0.13 23.82
CA LYS A 203 10.26 1.08 23.34
C LYS A 203 9.75 0.73 21.95
N VAL A 204 10.70 0.49 21.05
CA VAL A 204 10.45 -0.05 19.71
C VAL A 204 10.87 -1.51 19.76
N ARG A 205 10.02 -2.39 19.26
CA ARG A 205 10.43 -3.73 18.90
C ARG A 205 10.25 -3.88 17.40
N SER A 206 11.23 -4.50 16.76
CA SER A 206 11.24 -4.69 15.32
C SER A 206 11.21 -6.18 14.98
N GLY A 207 10.79 -6.48 13.76
CA GLY A 207 10.65 -7.83 13.23
C GLY A 207 10.35 -7.76 11.73
N SER A 208 9.95 -8.87 11.13
CA SER A 208 9.59 -8.91 9.70
C SER A 208 8.19 -9.50 9.48
N CYS A 209 7.47 -8.92 8.54
CA CYS A 209 6.22 -9.44 8.01
C CYS A 209 6.44 -10.04 6.62
N GLY A 210 5.90 -11.24 6.38
CA GLY A 210 6.05 -11.94 5.10
C GLY A 210 4.71 -12.32 4.48
N VAL A 211 4.65 -12.30 3.15
CA VAL A 211 3.51 -12.78 2.37
C VAL A 211 4.02 -13.55 1.15
N ILE A 212 3.39 -14.69 0.86
CA ILE A 212 3.55 -15.34 -0.44
C ILE A 212 2.31 -15.12 -1.29
N TYR A 213 2.49 -15.06 -2.61
CA TYR A 213 1.40 -14.85 -3.55
C TYR A 213 1.38 -15.96 -4.60
N ARG A 214 0.16 -16.38 -4.94
CA ARG A 214 -0.06 -17.26 -6.08
C ARG A 214 0.26 -16.51 -7.36
N LEU A 215 1.00 -17.16 -8.25
CA LEU A 215 1.38 -16.58 -9.53
C LEU A 215 0.22 -16.60 -10.53
N CYS A 216 0.09 -15.53 -11.30
CA CYS A 216 -0.73 -15.47 -12.49
C CYS A 216 -0.11 -16.35 -13.59
N SER A 217 -0.89 -17.26 -14.16
CA SER A 217 -0.47 -18.16 -15.27
C SER A 217 0.82 -18.94 -14.96
N PRO A 218 0.86 -19.73 -13.87
CA PRO A 218 2.10 -20.32 -13.43
C PRO A 218 2.62 -21.35 -14.46
N ASN A 219 3.93 -21.29 -14.72
CA ASN A 219 4.60 -22.21 -15.63
C ASN A 219 5.80 -22.83 -14.89
N PRO A 220 5.70 -24.09 -14.43
CA PRO A 220 6.78 -24.76 -13.70
C PRO A 220 8.13 -24.74 -14.43
N ASN A 221 8.12 -24.81 -15.77
CA ASN A 221 9.35 -24.77 -16.56
C ASN A 221 10.00 -23.38 -16.54
N ALA A 222 9.18 -22.31 -16.56
CA ALA A 222 9.67 -20.94 -16.43
C ALA A 222 10.32 -20.68 -15.06
N MET A 223 9.85 -21.41 -14.03
CA MET A 223 10.33 -21.30 -12.65
C MET A 223 11.57 -22.14 -12.36
N ALA A 224 12.12 -22.85 -13.36
CA ALA A 224 13.36 -23.59 -13.19
C ALA A 224 14.54 -22.64 -12.95
N LEU A 225 15.27 -22.85 -11.86
CA LEU A 225 16.37 -21.96 -11.48
C LEU A 225 17.60 -22.08 -12.39
N GLU A 226 17.95 -23.30 -12.78
CA GLU A 226 19.21 -23.59 -13.50
C GLU A 226 19.37 -22.81 -14.82
N PRO A 227 18.35 -22.72 -15.71
CA PRO A 227 18.44 -21.91 -16.91
C PRO A 227 18.72 -20.42 -16.64
N LEU A 228 18.09 -19.86 -15.59
CA LEU A 228 18.28 -18.46 -15.19
C LEU A 228 19.72 -18.23 -14.70
N LEU A 229 20.26 -19.13 -13.88
CA LEU A 229 21.65 -19.02 -13.41
C LEU A 229 22.65 -19.15 -14.54
N LYS A 230 22.38 -20.02 -15.53
CA LYS A 230 23.22 -20.14 -16.72
C LYS A 230 23.22 -18.84 -17.53
N ARG A 231 22.03 -18.25 -17.78
CA ARG A 231 21.90 -16.96 -18.47
C ARG A 231 22.56 -15.83 -17.69
N ALA A 232 22.40 -15.77 -16.37
CA ALA A 232 23.03 -14.75 -15.54
C ALA A 232 24.56 -14.73 -15.68
N LYS A 233 25.20 -15.90 -15.78
CA LYS A 233 26.65 -16.02 -15.99
C LYS A 233 27.12 -15.57 -17.38
N SER A 234 26.30 -15.78 -18.41
CA SER A 234 26.64 -15.43 -19.80
C SER A 234 26.04 -14.09 -20.26
N ALA A 235 25.31 -13.39 -19.38
CA ALA A 235 24.58 -12.19 -19.75
C ALA A 235 25.55 -11.05 -20.12
N PRO A 236 25.33 -10.36 -21.26
CA PRO A 236 26.18 -9.25 -21.65
C PRO A 236 26.02 -8.07 -20.70
N ASP A 237 26.95 -7.12 -20.78
CA ASP A 237 26.85 -5.83 -20.11
C ASP A 237 25.67 -5.02 -20.67
N LEU A 238 25.09 -4.16 -19.82
CA LEU A 238 24.13 -3.17 -20.27
C LEU A 238 24.80 -2.12 -21.14
N GLU A 239 24.16 -1.77 -22.25
CA GLU A 239 24.55 -0.68 -23.14
C GLU A 239 23.46 0.37 -23.20
N PHE A 240 23.82 1.66 -23.09
CA PHE A 240 22.84 2.74 -22.96
C PHE A 240 21.80 2.76 -24.10
N HIS A 241 22.25 2.84 -25.36
CA HIS A 241 21.36 2.99 -26.51
C HIS A 241 20.50 1.76 -26.81
N ARG A 242 20.99 0.57 -26.46
CA ARG A 242 20.29 -0.70 -26.69
C ARG A 242 19.33 -1.03 -25.55
N ASP A 243 19.78 -0.78 -24.32
CA ASP A 243 19.17 -1.35 -23.14
C ASP A 243 18.40 -0.35 -22.28
N ILE A 244 18.85 0.91 -22.22
CA ILE A 244 18.26 1.93 -21.34
C ILE A 244 17.20 2.74 -22.07
N CYS A 245 17.36 2.97 -23.38
CA CYS A 245 16.33 3.67 -24.15
C CYS A 245 15.01 2.87 -24.17
N PRO A 246 13.86 3.54 -23.97
CA PRO A 246 12.54 2.90 -24.07
C PRO A 246 12.35 2.21 -25.42
N THR A 247 11.69 1.05 -25.42
CA THR A 247 11.31 0.33 -26.65
C THR A 247 9.83 0.02 -26.61
N LEU A 248 9.05 0.54 -27.55
CA LEU A 248 7.61 0.29 -27.64
C LEU A 248 7.35 -1.17 -28.04
N SER A 249 7.06 -2.03 -27.05
CA SER A 249 6.27 -3.26 -27.21
C SER A 249 6.43 -4.16 -25.99
N GLN A 250 5.51 -4.09 -25.03
CA GLN A 250 5.18 -5.21 -24.16
C GLN A 250 3.69 -5.20 -23.81
N LYS A 251 3.10 -6.38 -23.69
CA LYS A 251 1.71 -6.56 -23.24
C LYS A 251 1.73 -7.28 -21.90
N SER A 252 1.12 -6.67 -20.88
CA SER A 252 0.78 -7.35 -19.62
C SER A 252 -0.65 -7.88 -19.68
N LYS A 253 -0.95 -8.97 -18.97
CA LYS A 253 -2.32 -9.46 -18.84
C LYS A 253 -3.09 -8.62 -17.82
N ARG A 254 -4.13 -7.94 -18.29
CA ARG A 254 -5.03 -7.14 -17.44
C ARG A 254 -6.06 -8.04 -16.73
N GLY A 255 -6.45 -7.63 -15.51
CA GLY A 255 -7.64 -8.15 -14.84
C GLY A 255 -7.47 -9.40 -13.97
N HIS A 256 -6.24 -9.88 -13.74
CA HIS A 256 -6.01 -10.96 -12.78
C HIS A 256 -6.33 -10.52 -11.35
N VAL A 257 -6.94 -11.41 -10.57
CA VAL A 257 -7.15 -11.23 -9.12
C VAL A 257 -6.09 -12.04 -8.39
N THR A 258 -5.19 -11.36 -7.72
CA THR A 258 -4.06 -11.97 -7.02
C THR A 258 -4.51 -12.58 -5.70
N LYS A 259 -4.12 -13.84 -5.46
CA LYS A 259 -4.34 -14.51 -4.17
C LYS A 259 -3.09 -14.39 -3.30
N GLN A 260 -3.27 -13.99 -2.05
CA GLN A 260 -2.20 -13.80 -1.07
C GLN A 260 -2.32 -14.78 0.09
N PHE A 261 -1.19 -15.13 0.69
CA PHE A 261 -1.08 -15.98 1.86
C PHE A 261 -0.07 -15.36 2.83
N PRO A 262 -0.53 -14.47 3.74
CA PRO A 262 0.31 -13.94 4.80
C PRO A 262 0.84 -15.07 5.68
N VAL A 263 2.12 -14.97 6.07
CA VAL A 263 2.72 -15.91 7.03
C VAL A 263 2.81 -15.27 8.41
N ARG A 264 3.37 -16.02 9.37
CA ARG A 264 3.55 -15.52 10.72
C ARG A 264 4.64 -14.45 10.73
N ILE A 265 4.37 -13.38 11.48
CA ILE A 265 5.38 -12.36 11.75
C ILE A 265 6.54 -12.98 12.55
N SER A 266 7.74 -12.52 12.26
CA SER A 266 8.96 -12.95 12.95
C SER A 266 9.52 -11.81 13.81
N THR A 267 10.25 -12.15 14.87
CA THR A 267 11.05 -11.18 15.65
C THR A 267 12.45 -10.98 15.07
N ILE A 268 12.72 -11.57 13.91
CA ILE A 268 13.95 -11.38 13.15
C ILE A 268 13.82 -10.03 12.44
N GLU A 269 14.83 -9.18 12.55
CA GLU A 269 14.91 -7.93 11.77
C GLU A 269 15.67 -8.20 10.48
N GLU A 270 15.17 -7.74 9.34
CA GLU A 270 15.83 -7.93 8.05
C GLU A 270 16.71 -6.73 7.62
N ASN A 271 16.87 -5.73 8.47
CA ASN A 271 17.71 -4.54 8.27
C ASN A 271 19.24 -4.80 8.13
N SER A 272 19.66 -6.04 7.92
CA SER A 272 21.05 -6.42 7.69
C SER A 272 21.13 -7.67 6.79
N ILE A 273 22.31 -7.95 6.25
CA ILE A 273 22.55 -9.17 5.46
C ILE A 273 22.27 -10.42 6.30
N ALA A 274 22.75 -10.47 7.55
CA ALA A 274 22.50 -11.59 8.45
C ALA A 274 21.02 -11.73 8.80
N GLY A 275 20.34 -10.61 9.02
CA GLY A 275 18.90 -10.53 9.25
C GLY A 275 18.08 -11.10 8.08
N ASN A 276 18.35 -10.64 6.85
CA ASN A 276 17.69 -11.15 5.65
C ASN A 276 17.90 -12.66 5.47
N LEU A 277 19.11 -13.18 5.73
CA LEU A 277 19.35 -14.63 5.70
C LEU A 277 18.51 -15.40 6.72
N ALA A 278 18.36 -14.85 7.93
CA ALA A 278 17.53 -15.45 8.96
C ALA A 278 16.04 -15.40 8.59
N VAL A 279 15.57 -14.33 7.95
CA VAL A 279 14.20 -14.24 7.39
C VAL A 279 13.97 -15.26 6.28
N HIS A 280 14.95 -15.49 5.40
CA HIS A 280 14.84 -16.53 4.38
C HIS A 280 14.66 -17.92 5.01
N GLU A 281 15.44 -18.25 6.04
CA GLU A 281 15.34 -19.54 6.72
C GLU A 281 14.01 -19.66 7.48
N ASP A 282 13.58 -18.59 8.16
CA ASP A 282 12.33 -18.59 8.91
C ASP A 282 11.11 -18.75 7.99
N ILE A 283 10.93 -17.85 7.01
CA ILE A 283 9.77 -17.88 6.13
C ILE A 283 9.74 -19.18 5.31
N PHE A 284 10.81 -19.48 4.57
CA PHE A 284 10.76 -20.52 3.54
C PHE A 284 10.96 -21.94 4.09
N VAL A 285 11.78 -22.10 5.13
CA VAL A 285 12.10 -23.42 5.70
C VAL A 285 11.25 -23.68 6.93
N THR A 286 11.27 -22.78 7.92
CA THR A 286 10.60 -23.01 9.21
C THR A 286 9.09 -22.92 9.09
N GLN A 287 8.58 -21.85 8.47
CA GLN A 287 7.16 -21.60 8.39
C GLN A 287 6.49 -22.37 7.25
N LEU A 288 7.04 -22.28 6.02
CA LEU A 288 6.50 -22.95 4.83
C LEU A 288 6.90 -24.43 4.71
N GLY A 289 7.84 -24.92 5.54
CA GLY A 289 8.20 -26.33 5.60
C GLY A 289 8.92 -26.85 4.35
N LEU A 290 9.53 -25.97 3.54
CA LEU A 290 10.27 -26.37 2.35
C LEU A 290 11.71 -26.76 2.72
N THR A 291 12.23 -27.77 2.05
CA THR A 291 13.64 -28.16 2.21
C THR A 291 14.54 -27.30 1.33
N HIS A 292 15.81 -27.16 1.72
CA HIS A 292 16.82 -26.50 0.90
C HIS A 292 16.93 -27.12 -0.50
N ALA A 293 16.71 -28.43 -0.63
CA ALA A 293 16.77 -29.16 -1.90
C ALA A 293 15.61 -28.84 -2.83
N GLU A 294 14.39 -28.65 -2.29
CA GLU A 294 13.23 -28.21 -3.06
C GLU A 294 13.38 -26.76 -3.51
N LEU A 295 13.78 -25.88 -2.59
CA LEU A 295 14.00 -24.46 -2.86
C LEU A 295 15.09 -24.25 -3.92
N SER A 296 16.18 -25.03 -3.86
CA SER A 296 17.30 -24.91 -4.78
C SER A 296 16.98 -25.23 -6.25
N LYS A 297 15.78 -25.73 -6.55
CA LYS A 297 15.31 -25.99 -7.92
C LYS A 297 14.42 -24.87 -8.47
N LYS A 298 13.84 -24.05 -7.58
CA LYS A 298 12.83 -23.06 -7.90
C LYS A 298 13.44 -21.66 -7.94
N ALA A 299 13.07 -20.88 -8.95
CA ALA A 299 13.32 -19.46 -9.02
C ALA A 299 12.16 -18.73 -8.35
N ILE A 300 12.39 -18.06 -7.22
CA ILE A 300 11.36 -17.36 -6.46
C ILE A 300 11.45 -15.88 -6.79
N LEU A 301 10.42 -15.32 -7.42
CA LEU A 301 10.33 -13.87 -7.59
C LEU A 301 10.15 -13.23 -6.21
N ALA A 302 11.05 -12.34 -5.82
CA ALA A 302 11.03 -11.60 -4.57
C ALA A 302 10.84 -10.12 -4.91
N ILE A 303 9.69 -9.53 -4.59
CA ILE A 303 9.37 -8.12 -4.86
C ILE A 303 9.43 -7.37 -3.53
N ASN A 304 10.46 -6.56 -3.31
CA ASN A 304 10.69 -5.85 -2.05
C ASN A 304 11.18 -4.42 -2.32
N ASP A 305 11.31 -3.62 -1.27
CA ASP A 305 11.91 -2.28 -1.34
C ASP A 305 13.41 -2.33 -1.72
N GLN A 306 13.98 -1.17 -2.05
CA GLN A 306 15.37 -1.11 -2.53
C GLN A 306 16.40 -1.58 -1.47
N ALA A 307 16.18 -1.26 -0.19
CA ALA A 307 17.10 -1.63 0.88
C ALA A 307 17.13 -3.15 1.07
N THR A 308 15.97 -3.81 1.14
CA THR A 308 15.85 -5.26 1.23
C THR A 308 16.50 -5.95 0.03
N GLN A 309 16.30 -5.42 -1.19
CA GLN A 309 16.98 -5.98 -2.37
C GLN A 309 18.49 -5.79 -2.33
N SER A 310 18.97 -4.71 -1.70
CA SER A 310 20.40 -4.51 -1.45
C SER A 310 20.97 -5.58 -0.53
N PHE A 311 20.28 -5.86 0.58
CA PHE A 311 20.67 -6.95 1.48
C PHE A 311 20.59 -8.32 0.81
N ASN A 312 19.58 -8.58 -0.02
CA ASN A 312 19.49 -9.83 -0.80
C ASN A 312 20.65 -10.00 -1.78
N ARG A 313 21.09 -8.93 -2.44
CA ARG A 313 22.30 -8.95 -3.28
C ARG A 313 23.55 -9.20 -2.41
N GLY A 314 23.64 -8.59 -1.24
CA GLY A 314 24.69 -8.86 -0.25
C GLY A 314 24.73 -10.32 0.20
N CYS A 315 23.58 -10.94 0.47
CA CYS A 315 23.46 -12.36 0.80
C CYS A 315 24.09 -13.25 -0.29
N LYS A 316 23.79 -12.95 -1.56
CA LYS A 316 24.37 -13.67 -2.71
C LYS A 316 25.88 -13.52 -2.79
N ALA A 317 26.39 -12.33 -2.49
CA ALA A 317 27.82 -12.05 -2.52
C ALA A 317 28.57 -12.82 -1.43
N ILE A 318 28.14 -12.70 -0.16
CA ILE A 318 28.85 -13.29 0.98
C ILE A 318 28.77 -14.82 0.99
N ARG A 319 27.71 -15.40 0.43
CA ARG A 319 27.48 -16.84 0.37
C ARG A 319 27.81 -17.44 -0.99
N ALA A 320 28.58 -16.77 -1.85
CA ALA A 320 28.83 -17.24 -3.22
C ALA A 320 29.43 -18.67 -3.31
N LEU A 321 30.11 -19.13 -2.25
CA LEU A 321 30.76 -20.45 -2.16
C LEU A 321 29.97 -21.49 -1.37
N ASP A 322 28.78 -21.16 -0.86
CA ASP A 322 27.97 -22.10 -0.10
C ASP A 322 27.48 -23.26 -0.97
N LEU A 323 27.06 -24.37 -0.34
CA LEU A 323 26.83 -25.65 -1.01
C LEU A 323 25.66 -25.61 -2.01
N SER A 324 24.51 -25.06 -1.60
CA SER A 324 23.26 -25.12 -2.37
C SER A 324 22.83 -23.75 -2.90
N PRO A 325 22.13 -23.68 -4.06
CA PRO A 325 21.56 -22.42 -4.56
C PRO A 325 20.71 -21.65 -3.53
N PHE A 326 19.97 -22.35 -2.66
CA PHE A 326 19.23 -21.70 -1.58
C PHE A 326 20.14 -21.02 -0.55
N LEU A 327 21.17 -21.71 -0.05
CA LEU A 327 22.14 -21.12 0.87
C LEU A 327 22.87 -19.93 0.23
N ARG A 328 23.14 -19.99 -1.08
CA ARG A 328 23.70 -18.87 -1.85
C ARG A 328 22.71 -17.73 -2.12
N ALA A 329 21.47 -17.80 -1.61
CA ALA A 329 20.36 -16.91 -1.91
C ALA A 329 20.06 -16.73 -3.43
N GLN A 330 20.56 -17.65 -4.28
CA GLN A 330 20.45 -17.58 -5.74
C GLN A 330 19.03 -17.86 -6.23
N VAL A 331 18.22 -18.54 -5.41
CA VAL A 331 16.81 -18.84 -5.69
C VAL A 331 15.99 -17.57 -5.87
N PHE A 332 16.33 -16.49 -5.15
CA PHE A 332 15.56 -15.24 -5.15
C PHE A 332 15.89 -14.41 -6.39
N GLN A 333 14.90 -14.24 -7.27
CA GLN A 333 14.94 -13.36 -8.42
C GLN A 333 14.35 -12.01 -8.01
N LEU A 334 15.17 -10.97 -7.99
CA LEU A 334 14.86 -9.72 -7.30
C LEU A 334 14.09 -8.76 -8.22
N GLY A 335 12.85 -8.42 -7.87
CA GLY A 335 12.00 -7.43 -8.53
C GLY A 335 11.82 -6.16 -7.68
N ILE A 336 11.53 -5.03 -8.32
CA ILE A 336 11.43 -3.73 -7.65
C ILE A 336 10.04 -3.50 -7.01
N GLY A 337 10.00 -3.05 -5.76
CA GLY A 337 8.77 -2.57 -5.12
C GLY A 337 8.24 -1.31 -5.82
N LEU A 338 7.09 -1.42 -6.49
CA LEU A 338 6.53 -0.33 -7.30
C LEU A 338 5.94 0.79 -6.44
N PHE A 339 5.45 0.50 -5.23
CA PHE A 339 5.02 1.54 -4.31
C PHE A 339 6.21 2.34 -3.78
N HIS A 340 7.26 1.67 -3.31
CA HIS A 340 8.48 2.35 -2.85
C HIS A 340 9.18 3.13 -3.96
N LEU A 341 9.14 2.63 -5.20
CA LEU A 341 9.55 3.37 -6.40
C LEU A 341 8.74 4.67 -6.56
N CYS A 342 7.41 4.61 -6.48
CA CYS A 342 6.56 5.80 -6.58
C CYS A 342 6.77 6.78 -5.41
N LEU A 343 6.93 6.26 -4.19
CA LEU A 343 7.24 7.03 -2.99
C LEU A 343 8.52 7.85 -3.16
N ASN A 344 9.60 7.19 -3.58
CA ASN A 344 10.89 7.85 -3.78
C ASN A 344 10.87 8.78 -5.00
N LEU A 345 10.09 8.45 -6.04
CA LEU A 345 9.91 9.33 -7.18
C LEU A 345 9.27 10.65 -6.74
N VAL A 346 8.14 10.63 -6.02
CA VAL A 346 7.49 11.89 -5.62
C VAL A 346 8.35 12.75 -4.71
N TRP A 347 9.22 12.14 -3.90
CA TRP A 347 10.19 12.87 -3.08
C TRP A 347 11.34 13.44 -3.90
N ALA A 348 11.84 12.70 -4.89
CA ALA A 348 12.82 13.21 -5.85
C ALA A 348 12.25 14.41 -6.64
N LEU A 349 11.00 14.32 -7.09
CA LEU A 349 10.29 15.42 -7.76
C LEU A 349 10.06 16.60 -6.83
N LEU A 350 9.66 16.34 -5.58
CA LEU A 350 9.53 17.39 -4.57
C LEU A 350 10.87 18.12 -4.39
N HIS A 351 11.98 17.41 -4.29
CA HIS A 351 13.30 18.01 -4.13
C HIS A 351 13.69 18.87 -5.33
N ALA A 352 13.53 18.35 -6.55
CA ALA A 352 13.89 19.05 -7.78
C ALA A 352 13.01 20.27 -8.06
N HIS A 353 11.69 20.15 -7.84
CA HIS A 353 10.69 21.17 -8.20
C HIS A 353 10.21 22.01 -7.01
N ARG A 354 10.84 21.87 -5.83
CA ARG A 354 10.38 22.51 -4.57
C ARG A 354 10.16 24.02 -4.75
N GLY A 355 11.18 24.71 -5.24
CA GLY A 355 11.25 26.17 -5.29
C GLY A 355 10.94 26.85 -3.94
N HIS A 356 10.45 28.08 -4.01
CA HIS A 356 10.02 28.86 -2.84
C HIS A 356 8.57 29.31 -3.03
N GLU A 357 7.83 29.54 -1.94
CA GLU A 357 6.43 29.98 -1.97
C GLU A 357 6.19 31.32 -2.71
N THR A 358 7.24 32.10 -2.95
CA THR A 358 7.18 33.34 -3.75
C THR A 358 7.54 33.13 -5.23
N ILE A 359 8.06 31.96 -5.59
CA ILE A 359 8.41 31.62 -6.97
C ILE A 359 7.20 30.97 -7.61
N GLU A 360 6.52 31.74 -8.46
CA GLU A 360 5.42 31.28 -9.30
C GLU A 360 5.82 30.01 -10.08
N GLY A 361 4.88 29.08 -10.26
CA GLY A 361 5.12 27.80 -10.94
C GLY A 361 5.88 26.74 -10.14
N SER A 362 6.42 27.06 -8.95
CA SER A 362 7.04 26.06 -8.08
C SER A 362 6.02 25.18 -7.35
N LEU A 363 6.47 24.03 -6.83
CA LEU A 363 5.63 23.19 -5.97
C LEU A 363 5.25 23.88 -4.67
N SER A 364 6.17 24.60 -4.03
CA SER A 364 5.87 25.33 -2.78
C SER A 364 4.80 26.39 -2.99
N TYR A 365 4.86 27.14 -4.10
CA TYR A 365 3.80 28.07 -4.48
C TYR A 365 2.45 27.37 -4.67
N SER A 366 2.46 26.25 -5.38
CA SER A 366 1.26 25.44 -5.62
C SER A 366 0.67 24.87 -4.33
N PHE A 367 1.50 24.52 -3.35
CA PHE A 367 1.04 24.06 -2.04
C PHE A 367 0.36 25.17 -1.24
N VAL A 368 0.84 26.42 -1.31
CA VAL A 368 0.13 27.56 -0.71
C VAL A 368 -1.22 27.76 -1.40
N LEU A 369 -1.26 27.71 -2.73
CA LEU A 369 -2.49 27.86 -3.52
C LEU A 369 -3.55 26.79 -3.14
N LEU A 370 -3.10 25.57 -2.88
CA LEU A 370 -3.93 24.43 -2.49
C LEU A 370 -4.20 24.34 -0.99
N GLU A 371 -3.68 25.27 -0.17
CA GLU A 371 -3.78 25.25 1.29
C GLU A 371 -3.15 23.99 1.94
N LYS A 372 -2.09 23.46 1.31
CA LYS A 372 -1.35 22.25 1.71
C LYS A 372 0.11 22.56 2.07
N THR A 373 0.36 23.66 2.78
CA THR A 373 1.72 24.17 3.07
C THR A 373 2.63 23.20 3.83
N ARG A 374 2.04 22.26 4.59
CA ARG A 374 2.78 21.20 5.30
C ARG A 374 3.54 20.25 4.36
N LEU A 375 3.19 20.21 3.07
CA LEU A 375 3.85 19.37 2.07
C LEU A 375 5.25 19.89 1.66
N GLY A 376 5.63 21.11 2.04
CA GLY A 376 6.98 21.65 1.79
C GLY A 376 8.08 21.01 2.64
N GLY A 377 7.73 20.17 3.61
CA GLY A 377 8.67 19.50 4.51
C GLY A 377 9.64 18.52 3.82
N LYS A 378 10.58 17.98 4.59
CA LYS A 378 11.61 17.02 4.11
C LYS A 378 10.99 15.68 3.68
N HIS A 379 10.06 15.16 4.48
CA HIS A 379 9.35 13.90 4.24
C HIS A 379 7.86 14.09 4.52
N PRO A 380 7.11 14.75 3.62
CA PRO A 380 5.67 14.87 3.78
C PRO A 380 4.99 13.51 3.58
N ASP A 381 3.78 13.38 4.12
CA ASP A 381 2.94 12.21 3.90
C ASP A 381 2.78 11.92 2.40
N TYR A 382 3.04 10.66 2.03
CA TYR A 382 3.05 10.20 0.65
C TYR A 382 1.72 10.41 -0.06
N HIS A 383 0.63 9.98 0.57
CA HIS A 383 -0.69 10.02 -0.07
C HIS A 383 -1.14 11.45 -0.30
N THR A 384 -0.90 12.33 0.66
CA THR A 384 -1.21 13.75 0.57
C THR A 384 -0.35 14.45 -0.49
N LEU A 385 0.96 14.13 -0.55
CA LEU A 385 1.86 14.66 -1.57
C LEU A 385 1.47 14.20 -2.97
N MET A 386 1.28 12.90 -3.16
CA MET A 386 0.87 12.31 -4.44
C MET A 386 -0.45 12.93 -4.92
N ALA A 387 -1.45 13.04 -4.04
CA ALA A 387 -2.73 13.67 -4.38
C ALA A 387 -2.57 15.14 -4.78
N ALA A 388 -1.70 15.90 -4.11
CA ALA A 388 -1.40 17.28 -4.48
C ALA A 388 -0.69 17.38 -5.84
N LEU A 389 0.30 16.53 -6.11
CA LEU A 389 1.01 16.50 -7.39
C LEU A 389 0.07 16.18 -8.55
N MET A 390 -0.82 15.18 -8.39
CA MET A 390 -1.83 14.85 -9.41
C MET A 390 -2.82 16.00 -9.63
N GLN A 391 -3.26 16.69 -8.56
CA GLN A 391 -4.13 17.87 -8.68
C GLN A 391 -3.45 19.03 -9.43
N ILE A 392 -2.14 19.23 -9.18
CA ILE A 392 -1.34 20.24 -9.87
C ILE A 392 -1.20 19.86 -11.35
N LEU A 393 -0.81 18.62 -11.64
CA LEU A 393 -0.68 18.10 -13.00
C LEU A 393 -1.99 18.25 -13.79
N ASP A 394 -3.11 17.80 -13.23
CA ASP A 394 -4.42 17.89 -13.90
C ASP A 394 -4.81 19.36 -14.16
N GLY A 395 -4.51 20.27 -13.23
CA GLY A 395 -4.76 21.70 -13.39
C GLY A 395 -3.92 22.33 -14.51
N LEU A 396 -2.64 21.97 -14.61
CA LEU A 396 -1.73 22.42 -15.67
C LEU A 396 -2.14 21.86 -17.03
N LEU A 397 -2.53 20.58 -17.09
CA LEU A 397 -3.04 19.95 -18.31
C LEU A 397 -4.35 20.60 -18.78
N LEU A 398 -5.26 20.98 -17.87
CA LEU A 398 -6.48 21.71 -18.24
C LEU A 398 -6.18 23.08 -18.86
N ASP A 399 -5.16 23.80 -18.38
CA ASP A 399 -4.75 25.06 -19.02
C ASP A 399 -4.12 24.82 -20.40
N ALA A 400 -3.31 23.77 -20.56
CA ALA A 400 -2.79 23.36 -21.87
C ALA A 400 -3.93 23.01 -22.85
N TRP A 401 -4.92 22.22 -22.42
CA TRP A 401 -6.12 21.94 -23.22
C TRP A 401 -6.87 23.20 -23.64
N ARG A 402 -6.98 24.19 -22.74
CA ARG A 402 -7.63 25.47 -23.05
C ARG A 402 -6.90 26.21 -24.18
N ILE A 403 -5.57 26.14 -24.21
CA ILE A 403 -4.75 26.78 -25.25
C ILE A 403 -4.88 26.02 -26.58
N GLU A 404 -4.68 24.71 -26.56
CA GLU A 404 -4.56 23.90 -27.79
C GLU A 404 -5.91 23.60 -28.47
N CYS A 405 -7.03 23.68 -27.75
CA CYS A 405 -8.35 23.42 -28.34
C CYS A 405 -8.88 24.54 -29.26
N GLY A 406 -8.22 25.71 -29.29
CA GLY A 406 -8.58 26.83 -30.17
C GLY A 406 -9.95 27.47 -29.91
N ARG A 407 -10.53 27.26 -28.72
CA ARG A 407 -11.82 27.86 -28.29
C ARG A 407 -11.63 28.75 -27.06
N ALA A 408 -12.61 29.62 -26.76
CA ALA A 408 -12.49 30.52 -25.61
C ALA A 408 -12.63 29.75 -24.28
N THR A 409 -13.40 28.67 -24.26
CA THR A 409 -13.57 27.80 -23.10
C THR A 409 -13.60 26.32 -23.46
N LEU A 410 -13.23 25.46 -22.52
CA LEU A 410 -13.34 24.00 -22.67
C LEU A 410 -14.81 23.54 -22.84
N SER A 411 -15.77 24.30 -22.28
CA SER A 411 -17.20 24.00 -22.46
C SER A 411 -17.65 24.21 -23.91
N GLU A 412 -17.21 25.31 -24.54
CA GLU A 412 -17.47 25.56 -25.97
C GLU A 412 -16.83 24.48 -26.84
N PHE A 413 -15.60 24.07 -26.53
CA PHE A 413 -14.94 22.98 -27.24
C PHE A 413 -15.71 21.65 -27.09
N ALA A 414 -16.14 21.30 -25.88
CA ALA A 414 -16.93 20.08 -25.67
C ALA A 414 -18.25 20.08 -26.47
N GLN A 415 -18.88 21.25 -26.63
CA GLN A 415 -20.12 21.39 -27.43
C GLN A 415 -19.91 21.10 -28.92
N THR A 416 -18.68 21.23 -29.45
CA THR A 416 -18.39 20.86 -30.85
C THR A 416 -18.36 19.36 -31.07
N LYS A 417 -18.43 18.54 -30.02
CA LYS A 417 -18.37 17.07 -30.06
C LYS A 417 -17.16 16.57 -30.87
N PRO A 418 -15.92 16.90 -30.44
CA PRO A 418 -14.72 16.54 -31.18
C PRO A 418 -14.61 15.02 -31.37
N SER A 419 -14.09 14.59 -32.52
CA SER A 419 -13.86 13.17 -32.77
C SER A 419 -12.68 12.65 -31.94
N PRO A 420 -12.59 11.33 -31.68
CA PRO A 420 -11.43 10.74 -31.01
C PRO A 420 -10.10 11.11 -31.68
N GLU A 421 -10.05 11.16 -33.00
CA GLU A 421 -8.86 11.52 -33.77
C GLU A 421 -8.47 12.99 -33.53
N GLN A 422 -9.44 13.90 -33.46
CA GLN A 422 -9.19 15.30 -33.12
C GLN A 422 -8.65 15.45 -31.70
N LEU A 423 -9.18 14.68 -30.75
CA LEU A 423 -8.70 14.67 -29.37
C LEU A 423 -7.25 14.15 -29.29
N LEU A 424 -6.90 13.13 -30.07
CA LEU A 424 -5.53 12.60 -30.14
C LEU A 424 -4.56 13.64 -30.70
N VAL A 425 -4.93 14.33 -31.78
CA VAL A 425 -4.10 15.41 -32.35
C VAL A 425 -3.86 16.53 -31.33
N ILE A 426 -4.89 16.94 -30.59
CA ILE A 426 -4.73 17.95 -29.53
C ILE A 426 -3.86 17.42 -28.39
N ALA A 427 -4.04 16.16 -27.98
CA ALA A 427 -3.20 15.54 -26.95
C ALA A 427 -1.72 15.49 -27.37
N ASP A 428 -1.42 15.16 -28.62
CA ASP A 428 -0.06 15.19 -29.17
C ASP A 428 0.51 16.62 -29.14
N ASN A 429 -0.28 17.63 -29.52
CA ASN A 429 0.13 19.03 -29.40
C ASN A 429 0.41 19.42 -27.95
N ILE A 430 -0.43 18.98 -27.01
CA ILE A 430 -0.21 19.22 -25.58
C ILE A 430 1.10 18.60 -25.12
N LEU A 431 1.36 17.35 -25.53
CA LEU A 431 2.58 16.63 -25.18
C LEU A 431 3.81 17.39 -25.69
N CYS A 432 3.82 17.78 -26.95
CA CYS A 432 4.94 18.48 -27.58
C CYS A 432 5.15 19.90 -27.00
N ASN A 433 4.07 20.68 -26.85
CA ASN A 433 4.17 22.11 -26.52
C ASN A 433 4.24 22.40 -25.02
N HIS A 434 3.70 21.51 -24.17
CA HIS A 434 3.48 21.77 -22.75
C HIS A 434 4.03 20.68 -21.81
N ALA A 435 4.34 19.48 -22.31
CA ALA A 435 4.84 18.37 -21.47
C ALA A 435 6.17 17.76 -21.95
N THR A 436 6.81 18.36 -22.96
CA THR A 436 8.15 17.97 -23.42
C THR A 436 9.08 19.16 -23.26
N PRO A 437 10.12 19.11 -22.42
CA PRO A 437 11.08 20.22 -22.26
C PRO A 437 11.87 20.52 -23.53
N GLU A 438 12.26 21.78 -23.76
CA GLU A 438 13.11 22.15 -24.89
C GLU A 438 14.59 21.80 -24.62
N ARG A 439 15.16 20.89 -25.42
CA ARG A 439 16.58 20.47 -25.27
C ARG A 439 17.57 21.56 -25.65
N ASN A 440 17.24 22.39 -26.63
CA ASN A 440 18.05 23.50 -27.11
C ASN A 440 17.13 24.71 -27.32
N PRO A 441 16.91 25.54 -26.29
CA PRO A 441 16.07 26.72 -26.44
C PRO A 441 16.71 27.65 -27.48
N SER A 442 16.02 27.82 -28.60
CA SER A 442 16.49 28.62 -29.75
C SER A 442 16.23 30.11 -29.55
N SER A 443 15.51 30.49 -28.49
CA SER A 443 15.14 31.87 -28.17
C SER A 443 15.89 32.36 -26.93
N SER A 444 16.48 33.55 -27.04
CA SER A 444 17.04 34.31 -25.92
C SER A 444 16.21 35.58 -25.74
N PRO A 445 15.76 35.94 -24.51
CA PRO A 445 15.95 35.22 -23.25
C PRO A 445 15.01 34.00 -23.08
N VAL A 446 15.49 32.97 -22.38
CA VAL A 446 14.74 31.74 -22.09
C VAL A 446 13.69 32.00 -21.01
N ASP A 447 12.43 31.65 -21.28
CA ASP A 447 11.33 31.72 -20.30
C ASP A 447 11.42 30.53 -19.33
N ASN A 448 12.28 30.69 -18.31
CA ASN A 448 12.53 29.63 -17.32
C ASN A 448 11.27 29.20 -16.57
N LEU A 449 10.29 30.10 -16.42
CA LEU A 449 9.03 29.77 -15.73
C LEU A 449 8.22 28.76 -16.54
N ARG A 450 8.07 29.01 -17.85
CA ARG A 450 7.41 28.08 -18.77
C ARG A 450 8.17 26.75 -18.83
N GLU A 451 9.50 26.79 -18.96
CA GLU A 451 10.30 25.56 -19.03
C GLU A 451 10.26 24.73 -17.74
N ASN A 452 10.29 25.37 -16.56
CA ASN A 452 10.10 24.67 -15.29
C ASN A 452 8.72 24.01 -15.20
N THR A 453 7.67 24.70 -15.69
CA THR A 453 6.30 24.16 -15.73
C THR A 453 6.24 22.93 -16.65
N ARG A 454 6.84 22.99 -17.85
CA ARG A 454 6.91 21.86 -18.78
C ARG A 454 7.63 20.65 -18.18
N ARG A 455 8.74 20.88 -17.48
CA ARG A 455 9.49 19.83 -16.77
C ARG A 455 8.63 19.19 -15.68
N LEU A 456 7.92 19.98 -14.88
CA LEU A 456 7.04 19.45 -13.85
C LEU A 456 5.91 18.58 -14.45
N VAL A 457 5.27 19.04 -15.53
CA VAL A 457 4.23 18.26 -16.22
C VAL A 457 4.79 16.95 -16.77
N HIS A 458 5.96 17.00 -17.41
CA HIS A 458 6.66 15.82 -17.92
C HIS A 458 6.93 14.79 -16.82
N ASP A 459 7.52 15.24 -15.70
CA ASP A 459 8.08 14.34 -14.68
C ASP A 459 7.01 13.65 -13.81
N VAL A 460 5.80 14.22 -13.70
CA VAL A 460 4.75 13.74 -12.79
C VAL A 460 3.82 12.67 -13.43
N ALA A 461 3.85 12.46 -14.75
CA ALA A 461 2.60 12.13 -15.45
C ALA A 461 2.21 10.68 -15.78
N GLU A 462 2.97 9.60 -15.51
CA GLU A 462 2.61 8.30 -16.10
C GLU A 462 2.68 7.05 -15.20
N VAL A 463 3.70 6.91 -14.33
CA VAL A 463 3.95 5.62 -13.63
C VAL A 463 2.79 5.18 -12.72
N THR A 464 2.16 6.11 -12.00
CA THR A 464 1.06 5.81 -11.08
C THR A 464 -0.21 5.40 -11.81
N ARG A 465 -0.50 6.03 -12.96
CA ARG A 465 -1.62 5.68 -13.83
C ARG A 465 -1.41 4.30 -14.44
N ALA A 466 -0.20 4.00 -14.94
CA ALA A 466 0.15 2.68 -15.46
C ALA A 466 -0.04 1.56 -14.42
N ILE A 467 0.37 1.79 -13.16
CA ILE A 467 0.14 0.84 -12.06
C ILE A 467 -1.36 0.67 -11.77
N SER A 468 -2.10 1.77 -11.66
CA SER A 468 -3.54 1.75 -11.39
C SER A 468 -4.32 1.02 -12.49
N ASP A 469 -3.90 1.16 -13.75
CA ASP A 469 -4.51 0.52 -14.92
C ASP A 469 -4.14 -0.97 -15.08
N CYS A 470 -3.32 -1.51 -14.16
CA CYS A 470 -2.73 -2.84 -14.25
C CYS A 470 -1.94 -3.04 -15.55
N ASP A 471 -1.25 -2.01 -16.03
CA ASP A 471 -0.47 -2.05 -17.27
C ASP A 471 1.02 -1.97 -16.96
N PHE A 472 1.59 -3.13 -16.64
CA PHE A 472 3.03 -3.22 -16.38
C PHE A 472 3.88 -2.93 -17.64
N GLY A 473 3.32 -3.11 -18.85
CA GLY A 473 4.05 -2.77 -20.08
C GLY A 473 4.40 -1.29 -20.13
N ARG A 474 3.44 -0.42 -19.78
CA ARG A 474 3.67 1.03 -19.63
C ARG A 474 4.68 1.35 -18.53
N VAL A 475 4.69 0.60 -17.43
CA VAL A 475 5.70 0.77 -16.37
C VAL A 475 7.10 0.39 -16.89
N GLU A 476 7.21 -0.71 -17.63
CA GLU A 476 8.46 -1.19 -18.22
C GLU A 476 9.04 -0.19 -19.23
N ASP A 477 8.19 0.40 -20.08
CA ASP A 477 8.58 1.45 -21.04
C ASP A 477 9.21 2.68 -20.35
N LEU A 478 8.80 2.96 -19.10
CA LEU A 478 9.31 4.11 -18.34
C LEU A 478 10.60 3.82 -17.57
N LEU A 479 11.02 2.56 -17.41
CA LEU A 479 12.15 2.22 -16.53
C LEU A 479 13.43 2.99 -16.89
N GLY A 480 13.74 3.13 -18.17
CA GLY A 480 14.89 3.91 -18.63
C GLY A 480 14.81 5.38 -18.21
N ASN A 481 13.66 6.00 -18.42
CA ASN A 481 13.39 7.38 -18.04
C ASN A 481 13.42 7.56 -16.52
N LEU A 482 12.86 6.62 -15.77
CA LEU A 482 12.90 6.63 -14.30
C LEU A 482 14.34 6.51 -13.79
N ALA A 483 15.17 5.63 -14.36
CA ALA A 483 16.58 5.54 -14.00
C ALA A 483 17.31 6.87 -14.20
N MET A 484 17.03 7.55 -15.33
CA MET A 484 17.57 8.89 -15.60
C MET A 484 17.06 9.92 -14.59
N ILE A 485 15.75 9.97 -14.32
CA ILE A 485 15.15 10.90 -13.34
C ILE A 485 15.76 10.70 -11.94
N PHE A 486 15.81 9.46 -11.44
CA PHE A 486 16.40 9.16 -10.13
C PHE A 486 17.87 9.57 -10.08
N ARG A 487 18.65 9.21 -11.11
CA ARG A 487 20.07 9.58 -11.16
C ARG A 487 20.28 11.10 -11.19
N GLY A 488 19.46 11.82 -11.95
CA GLY A 488 19.51 13.27 -12.09
C GLY A 488 19.03 14.00 -10.84
N ALA A 489 18.13 13.41 -10.06
CA ALA A 489 17.67 13.92 -8.78
C ALA A 489 18.59 13.56 -7.59
N GLY A 490 19.68 12.83 -7.84
CA GLY A 490 20.64 12.43 -6.80
C GLY A 490 20.30 11.13 -6.06
N SER A 491 19.29 10.38 -6.51
CA SER A 491 18.98 9.02 -6.01
C SER A 491 19.70 7.95 -6.83
N LYS A 492 20.92 7.64 -6.43
CA LYS A 492 21.80 6.64 -7.06
C LYS A 492 21.32 5.23 -6.76
N ASN A 493 20.76 5.00 -5.57
CA ASN A 493 20.26 3.70 -5.14
C ASN A 493 19.11 3.19 -6.00
N TYR A 494 18.07 4.01 -6.21
CA TYR A 494 16.93 3.63 -7.07
C TYR A 494 17.31 3.56 -8.54
N CYS A 495 18.20 4.44 -9.02
CA CYS A 495 18.78 4.29 -10.36
C CYS A 495 19.43 2.91 -10.53
N THR A 496 20.27 2.50 -9.58
CA THR A 496 20.99 1.21 -9.62
C THR A 496 20.03 0.03 -9.53
N GLU A 497 18.99 0.11 -8.70
CA GLU A 497 17.96 -0.93 -8.61
C GLU A 497 17.19 -1.10 -9.94
N ILE A 498 16.84 0.00 -10.61
CA ILE A 498 16.20 -0.05 -11.93
C ILE A 498 17.16 -0.66 -12.97
N LEU A 499 18.46 -0.35 -12.93
CA LEU A 499 19.44 -0.97 -13.84
C LEU A 499 19.54 -2.48 -13.62
N HIS A 500 19.53 -2.96 -12.36
CA HIS A 500 19.45 -4.39 -12.07
C HIS A 500 18.19 -5.02 -12.66
N PHE A 501 17.06 -4.36 -12.51
CA PHE A 501 15.77 -4.84 -13.00
C PHE A 501 15.71 -4.90 -14.53
N ILE A 502 16.15 -3.84 -15.24
CA ILE A 502 16.27 -3.82 -16.71
C ILE A 502 17.19 -4.95 -17.19
N HIS A 503 18.35 -5.13 -16.54
CA HIS A 503 19.29 -6.20 -16.91
C HIS A 503 18.67 -7.59 -16.80
N ASN A 504 17.94 -7.83 -15.70
CA ASN A 504 17.26 -9.09 -15.49
C ASN A 504 16.18 -9.33 -16.55
N LEU A 505 15.32 -8.35 -16.82
CA LEU A 505 14.28 -8.45 -17.85
C LEU A 505 14.86 -8.70 -19.25
N LYS A 506 15.95 -8.02 -19.61
CA LYS A 506 16.53 -8.11 -20.96
C LYS A 506 17.36 -9.38 -21.18
N TYR A 507 18.02 -9.90 -20.15
CA TYR A 507 19.05 -10.94 -20.32
C TYR A 507 18.88 -12.17 -19.43
N VAL A 508 18.53 -12.01 -18.17
CA VAL A 508 18.51 -13.14 -17.22
C VAL A 508 17.20 -13.91 -17.31
N TRP A 509 16.08 -13.20 -17.31
CA TRP A 509 14.73 -13.75 -17.26
C TRP A 509 14.15 -14.06 -18.64
N LYS A 510 14.76 -13.50 -19.70
CA LYS A 510 14.31 -13.67 -21.09
C LYS A 510 14.46 -15.12 -21.57
N GLY A 511 13.45 -15.59 -22.30
CA GLY A 511 13.50 -16.83 -23.09
C GLY A 511 12.50 -17.89 -22.63
N ASP A 512 12.56 -18.29 -21.37
CA ASP A 512 11.78 -19.44 -20.86
C ASP A 512 10.43 -19.03 -20.26
N GLY A 513 10.04 -17.76 -20.40
CA GLY A 513 8.76 -17.21 -19.93
C GLY A 513 8.78 -16.67 -18.49
N PHE A 514 9.91 -16.69 -17.78
CA PHE A 514 10.02 -16.08 -16.45
C PHE A 514 9.84 -14.55 -16.51
N ASP A 515 10.28 -13.92 -17.59
CA ASP A 515 10.06 -12.49 -17.84
C ASP A 515 8.56 -12.14 -17.99
N ASN A 516 7.78 -12.97 -18.70
CA ASN A 516 6.33 -12.83 -18.75
C ASN A 516 5.69 -13.06 -17.37
N LEU A 517 6.21 -14.02 -16.60
CA LEU A 517 5.75 -14.26 -15.24
C LEU A 517 6.01 -13.05 -14.34
N VAL A 518 7.17 -12.40 -14.45
CA VAL A 518 7.42 -11.12 -13.76
C VAL A 518 6.37 -10.10 -14.19
N ARG A 519 6.21 -9.83 -15.50
CA ARG A 519 5.24 -8.85 -16.02
C ARG A 519 3.78 -9.09 -15.61
N ASP A 520 3.40 -10.36 -15.44
CA ASP A 520 2.06 -10.78 -15.04
C ASP A 520 1.84 -10.66 -13.51
N ASN A 521 2.90 -10.44 -12.70
CA ASN A 521 2.83 -10.50 -11.23
C ASN A 521 3.39 -9.27 -10.48
N MET A 522 3.97 -8.27 -11.16
CA MET A 522 4.48 -7.05 -10.52
C MET A 522 3.38 -6.14 -9.95
N ILE A 523 2.15 -6.24 -10.47
CA ILE A 523 0.99 -5.46 -10.03
C ILE A 523 -0.01 -6.38 -9.34
N PHE A 524 -0.39 -6.01 -8.13
CA PHE A 524 -1.35 -6.71 -7.30
C PHE A 524 -2.76 -6.11 -7.49
N ASN A 525 -3.78 -6.98 -7.59
CA ASN A 525 -5.18 -6.57 -7.69
C ASN A 525 -6.10 -7.53 -6.93
N MET A 526 -6.94 -7.01 -6.03
CA MET A 526 -7.93 -7.79 -5.25
C MET A 526 -9.32 -7.81 -5.89
N GLY A 527 -9.40 -7.70 -7.22
CA GLY A 527 -10.67 -7.69 -7.96
C GLY A 527 -11.42 -6.36 -7.92
N SER A 528 -10.75 -5.27 -7.51
CA SER A 528 -11.31 -3.92 -7.52
C SER A 528 -11.31 -3.28 -8.91
N GLY A 529 -10.54 -3.85 -9.85
CA GLY A 529 -10.27 -3.27 -11.16
C GLY A 529 -9.16 -2.22 -11.16
N LYS A 530 -8.67 -1.78 -9.98
CA LYS A 530 -7.49 -0.92 -9.83
C LYS A 530 -6.30 -1.74 -9.30
N GLY A 531 -5.14 -1.54 -9.94
CA GLY A 531 -3.88 -2.16 -9.55
C GLY A 531 -3.10 -1.36 -8.50
N GLN A 532 -2.27 -2.05 -7.74
CA GLN A 532 -1.28 -1.46 -6.84
C GLN A 532 0.02 -2.26 -6.88
N GLY A 533 1.15 -1.67 -6.45
CA GLY A 533 2.39 -2.43 -6.28
C GLY A 533 2.19 -3.58 -5.29
N VAL A 534 2.91 -4.70 -5.48
CA VAL A 534 2.85 -5.84 -4.55
C VAL A 534 3.30 -5.44 -3.14
N ASP A 535 4.33 -4.61 -3.05
CA ASP A 535 4.84 -4.05 -1.80
C ASP A 535 3.82 -3.15 -1.08
N MET A 536 2.94 -2.45 -1.80
CA MET A 536 1.81 -1.72 -1.19
C MET A 536 0.83 -2.67 -0.46
N ASN A 537 0.62 -3.88 -0.99
CA ASN A 537 -0.27 -4.83 -0.33
C ASN A 537 0.32 -5.31 1.01
N LEU A 538 1.63 -5.51 1.08
CA LEU A 538 2.30 -5.84 2.34
C LEU A 538 2.17 -4.69 3.35
N GLU A 539 2.38 -3.44 2.93
CA GLU A 539 2.19 -2.27 3.81
C GLU A 539 0.74 -2.19 4.33
N HIS A 540 -0.26 -2.45 3.49
CA HIS A 540 -1.65 -2.55 3.96
C HIS A 540 -1.86 -3.65 5.00
N ASN A 541 -1.17 -4.80 4.89
CA ASN A 541 -1.26 -5.86 5.89
C ASN A 541 -0.57 -5.45 7.18
N ILE A 542 0.62 -4.85 7.12
CA ILE A 542 1.34 -4.28 8.25
C ILE A 542 0.46 -3.23 8.97
N GLY A 543 -0.17 -2.32 8.24
CA GLY A 543 -1.10 -1.34 8.79
C GLY A 543 -2.28 -1.97 9.54
N LYS A 544 -2.92 -3.00 8.97
CA LYS A 544 -4.01 -3.73 9.64
C LYS A 544 -3.55 -4.45 10.92
N ILE A 545 -2.32 -4.96 10.93
CA ILE A 545 -1.69 -5.61 12.09
C ILE A 545 -1.42 -4.56 13.18
N LYS A 546 -0.77 -3.44 12.83
CA LYS A 546 -0.49 -2.30 13.73
C LYS A 546 -1.76 -1.74 14.36
N GLN A 547 -2.81 -1.50 13.56
CA GLN A 547 -4.10 -1.04 14.07
C GLN A 547 -4.72 -2.02 15.07
N LEU A 548 -4.64 -3.32 14.79
CA LEU A 548 -5.17 -4.32 15.72
C LEU A 548 -4.32 -4.40 17.00
N PHE A 549 -3.00 -4.28 16.90
CA PHE A 549 -2.11 -4.24 18.05
C PHE A 549 -2.41 -3.04 18.95
N ALA A 550 -2.49 -1.84 18.37
CA ALA A 550 -2.82 -0.62 19.10
C ALA A 550 -4.17 -0.73 19.83
N ALA A 551 -5.18 -1.34 19.20
CA ALA A 551 -6.49 -1.58 19.82
C ALA A 551 -6.46 -2.59 20.99
N LYS A 552 -5.40 -3.40 21.14
CA LYS A 552 -5.28 -4.42 22.20
C LYS A 552 -4.36 -4.02 23.35
N GLY A 553 -3.46 -3.04 23.15
CA GLY A 553 -2.60 -2.52 24.20
C GLY A 553 -1.76 -3.61 24.89
N ASN A 554 -1.85 -3.70 26.21
CA ASN A 554 -1.02 -4.58 27.07
C ASN A 554 -1.12 -6.08 26.76
N TYR A 555 -2.14 -6.52 26.02
CA TYR A 555 -2.36 -7.93 25.67
C TYR A 555 -1.76 -8.34 24.32
N ALA A 556 -0.95 -7.46 23.74
CA ALA A 556 -0.38 -7.63 22.43
C ALA A 556 1.10 -8.05 22.56
N ASP A 557 1.35 -9.35 22.49
CA ASP A 557 2.70 -9.93 22.40
C ASP A 557 3.02 -10.37 20.97
N TRP A 558 4.30 -10.66 20.71
CA TRP A 558 4.79 -11.07 19.38
C TRP A 558 4.24 -12.41 18.90
N SER A 559 3.99 -13.36 19.81
CA SER A 559 3.41 -14.66 19.44
C SER A 559 1.98 -14.48 18.94
N ARG A 560 1.22 -13.60 19.59
CA ARG A 560 -0.12 -13.24 19.18
C ARG A 560 -0.14 -12.46 17.87
N LEU A 561 0.80 -11.52 17.69
CA LEU A 561 0.99 -10.82 16.42
C LEU A 561 1.30 -11.79 15.28
N ALA A 562 2.11 -12.82 15.54
CA ALA A 562 2.42 -13.85 14.56
C ALA A 562 1.16 -14.56 14.07
N ASN A 563 0.28 -14.97 14.98
CA ASN A 563 -1.00 -15.60 14.62
C ASN A 563 -1.96 -14.60 13.93
N ILE A 564 -2.00 -13.35 14.38
CA ILE A 564 -2.79 -12.29 13.73
C ILE A 564 -2.34 -12.10 12.28
N SER A 565 -1.03 -12.03 12.03
CA SER A 565 -0.45 -11.83 10.71
C SER A 565 -0.92 -12.93 9.75
N ALA A 566 -0.71 -14.19 10.11
CA ALA A 566 -1.13 -15.33 9.28
C ALA A 566 -2.65 -15.35 9.04
N ALA A 567 -3.46 -14.94 10.03
CA ALA A 567 -4.91 -14.93 9.94
C ALA A 567 -5.52 -13.62 9.38
N ILE A 568 -4.71 -12.62 9.03
CA ILE A 568 -5.19 -11.23 8.86
C ILE A 568 -6.25 -11.09 7.77
N ASP A 569 -6.12 -11.85 6.67
CA ASP A 569 -7.03 -11.80 5.54
C ASP A 569 -8.39 -12.42 5.87
N VAL A 570 -8.39 -13.59 6.52
CA VAL A 570 -9.60 -14.27 6.99
C VAL A 570 -10.31 -13.42 8.04
N LEU A 571 -9.58 -12.88 9.01
CA LEU A 571 -10.12 -12.01 10.06
C LEU A 571 -10.74 -10.73 9.48
N SER A 572 -10.08 -10.12 8.48
CA SER A 572 -10.58 -8.92 7.81
C SER A 572 -11.84 -9.21 6.99
N SER A 573 -11.83 -10.30 6.23
CA SER A 573 -12.98 -10.76 5.43
C SER A 573 -14.19 -11.08 6.30
N MET A 574 -13.97 -11.80 7.41
CA MET A 574 -15.01 -12.09 8.40
C MET A 574 -15.56 -10.82 9.03
N LYS A 575 -14.71 -9.85 9.42
CA LYS A 575 -15.15 -8.54 9.93
C LYS A 575 -16.09 -7.84 8.95
N ILE A 576 -15.72 -7.81 7.66
CA ILE A 576 -16.51 -7.18 6.60
C ILE A 576 -17.84 -7.92 6.40
N ASN A 577 -17.81 -9.24 6.25
CA ASN A 577 -19.00 -10.05 5.94
C ASN A 577 -20.01 -10.05 7.08
N ILE A 578 -19.55 -10.19 8.33
CA ILE A 578 -20.41 -10.10 9.52
C ILE A 578 -20.92 -8.67 9.67
N GLY A 579 -20.06 -7.66 9.56
CA GLY A 579 -20.48 -6.25 9.62
C GLY A 579 -21.57 -5.90 8.60
N ARG A 580 -21.44 -6.38 7.35
CA ARG A 580 -22.46 -6.24 6.30
C ARG A 580 -23.78 -6.92 6.67
N SER A 581 -23.69 -8.16 7.16
CA SER A 581 -24.86 -8.95 7.55
C SER A 581 -25.62 -8.32 8.73
N LEU A 582 -24.89 -7.68 9.65
CA LEU A 582 -25.45 -6.99 10.82
C LEU A 582 -25.97 -5.58 10.51
N GLY A 583 -25.77 -5.08 9.29
CA GLY A 583 -26.05 -3.67 8.96
C GLY A 583 -25.16 -2.68 9.72
N ALA A 584 -24.05 -3.17 10.30
CA ALA A 584 -23.10 -2.40 11.10
C ALA A 584 -21.96 -1.79 10.24
N CYS A 585 -22.09 -1.82 8.91
CA CYS A 585 -21.18 -1.11 8.01
C CYS A 585 -21.35 0.41 8.17
N TYR A 586 -20.68 0.98 9.17
CA TYR A 586 -20.68 2.42 9.45
C TYR A 586 -20.03 3.24 8.32
N LYS A 587 -19.14 2.62 7.53
CA LYS A 587 -18.60 3.21 6.30
C LYS A 587 -19.03 2.33 5.12
N GLY A 588 -19.62 2.94 4.08
CA GLY A 588 -19.81 2.24 2.81
C GLY A 588 -18.46 1.68 2.35
N THR A 589 -18.42 0.47 1.81
CA THR A 589 -17.16 -0.08 1.24
C THR A 589 -16.71 0.68 -0.01
N SER A 590 -17.61 1.50 -0.56
CA SER A 590 -17.32 2.55 -1.53
C SER A 590 -17.15 3.87 -0.78
N HIS A 591 -15.90 4.26 -0.50
CA HIS A 591 -15.62 5.68 -0.35
C HIS A 591 -16.00 6.34 -1.68
N LYS A 592 -17.02 7.20 -1.68
CA LYS A 592 -17.24 8.06 -2.83
C LYS A 592 -16.00 8.96 -2.90
N ASP A 593 -15.23 8.85 -3.97
CA ASP A 593 -14.07 9.71 -4.17
C ASP A 593 -14.49 11.16 -3.90
N VAL A 594 -13.74 11.84 -3.02
CA VAL A 594 -14.02 13.24 -2.68
C VAL A 594 -13.85 14.04 -3.97
N ASP A 595 -14.87 14.83 -4.31
CA ASP A 595 -14.76 15.71 -5.47
C ASP A 595 -13.71 16.79 -5.21
N THR A 596 -12.55 16.64 -5.84
CA THR A 596 -11.42 17.56 -5.73
C THR A 596 -11.32 18.50 -6.94
N SER A 597 -12.34 18.52 -7.80
CA SER A 597 -12.36 19.35 -9.02
C SER A 597 -12.14 20.83 -8.73
N SER A 598 -12.64 21.33 -7.58
CA SER A 598 -12.44 22.73 -7.18
C SER A 598 -10.97 23.10 -6.96
N LEU A 599 -10.15 22.15 -6.48
CA LEU A 599 -8.71 22.32 -6.28
C LEU A 599 -7.98 22.32 -7.63
N VAL A 600 -8.32 21.36 -8.50
CA VAL A 600 -7.78 21.27 -9.87
C VAL A 600 -8.07 22.56 -10.66
N TRP A 601 -9.31 23.05 -10.64
CA TRP A 601 -9.70 24.31 -11.29
C TRP A 601 -9.08 25.55 -10.65
N ARG A 602 -8.67 25.48 -9.39
CA ARG A 602 -7.92 26.56 -8.74
C ARG A 602 -6.52 26.66 -9.35
N VAL A 603 -5.84 25.53 -9.55
CA VAL A 603 -4.55 25.47 -10.26
C VAL A 603 -4.71 25.93 -11.70
N ALA A 604 -5.69 25.40 -12.45
CA ALA A 604 -5.89 25.77 -13.86
C ALA A 604 -6.16 27.27 -14.07
N ARG A 605 -7.00 27.89 -13.24
CA ARG A 605 -7.24 29.34 -13.29
C ARG A 605 -5.97 30.11 -12.98
N LYS A 606 -5.21 29.69 -11.96
CA LYS A 606 -3.99 30.39 -11.60
C LYS A 606 -2.89 30.24 -12.66
N ALA A 607 -2.80 29.06 -13.29
CA ALA A 607 -1.90 28.82 -14.41
C ALA A 607 -2.21 29.73 -15.61
N LYS A 608 -3.51 29.93 -15.92
CA LYS A 608 -3.97 30.90 -16.90
C LYS A 608 -3.61 32.34 -16.51
N ASP A 609 -3.91 32.75 -15.27
CA ASP A 609 -3.67 34.12 -14.79
C ASP A 609 -2.18 34.49 -14.80
N LEU A 610 -1.31 33.51 -14.53
CA LEU A 610 0.14 33.64 -14.57
C LEU A 610 0.75 33.33 -15.94
N GLU A 611 -0.08 32.92 -16.90
CA GLU A 611 0.31 32.58 -18.28
C GLU A 611 1.44 31.54 -18.33
N LEU A 612 1.37 30.50 -17.48
CA LEU A 612 2.45 29.51 -17.31
C LEU A 612 2.70 28.66 -18.57
N SER A 613 1.66 28.45 -19.38
CA SER A 613 1.71 27.62 -20.58
C SER A 613 2.01 28.39 -21.88
N THR A 614 2.11 29.71 -21.83
CA THR A 614 2.43 30.57 -23.00
C THR A 614 3.78 31.25 -22.81
N THR A 615 4.56 31.42 -23.89
CA THR A 615 5.83 32.15 -23.82
C THR A 615 5.59 33.61 -23.48
N GLN A 616 6.27 34.12 -22.45
CA GLN A 616 6.30 35.55 -22.15
C GLN A 616 7.73 36.09 -22.15
N PRO A 617 7.96 37.29 -22.69
CA PRO A 617 9.27 37.92 -22.63
C PRO A 617 9.59 38.35 -21.19
N ASN A 618 10.87 38.25 -20.81
CA ASN A 618 11.43 38.80 -19.57
C ASN A 618 10.99 38.12 -18.25
N ARG A 619 10.40 36.93 -18.26
CA ARG A 619 10.21 36.12 -17.04
C ARG A 619 11.48 35.34 -16.73
N SER A 620 12.18 35.74 -15.67
CA SER A 620 13.39 35.05 -15.22
C SER A 620 13.20 34.56 -13.79
N VAL A 621 13.06 33.24 -13.66
CA VAL A 621 13.11 32.50 -12.40
C VAL A 621 14.30 31.56 -12.43
N THR A 622 14.74 31.07 -11.27
CA THR A 622 15.76 30.02 -11.19
C THR A 622 15.32 28.79 -11.99
N ALA A 623 16.18 28.33 -12.88
CA ALA A 623 15.89 27.16 -13.70
C ALA A 623 15.97 25.88 -12.84
N THR A 624 14.92 25.05 -12.93
CA THR A 624 14.92 23.69 -12.39
C THR A 624 15.78 22.79 -13.27
N PRO A 625 16.66 21.95 -12.72
CA PRO A 625 17.44 21.01 -13.52
C PRO A 625 16.54 20.08 -14.35
N ASP A 626 16.96 19.79 -15.58
CA ASP A 626 16.36 18.74 -16.39
C ASP A 626 16.90 17.38 -15.89
N LEU A 627 16.09 16.69 -15.09
CA LEU A 627 16.51 15.45 -14.43
C LEU A 627 16.84 14.36 -15.45
N LEU A 628 16.14 14.31 -16.59
CA LEU A 628 16.43 13.35 -17.64
C LEU A 628 17.80 13.61 -18.27
N LEU A 629 18.10 14.84 -18.67
CA LEU A 629 19.37 15.18 -19.31
C LEU A 629 20.56 15.01 -18.36
N VAL A 630 20.40 15.48 -17.11
CA VAL A 630 21.44 15.32 -16.07
C VAL A 630 21.67 13.83 -15.79
N GLY A 631 20.59 13.07 -15.64
CA GLY A 631 20.64 11.63 -15.43
C GLY A 631 21.26 10.87 -16.60
N GLU A 632 20.87 11.19 -17.83
CA GLU A 632 21.41 10.61 -19.06
C GLU A 632 22.93 10.81 -19.14
N ALA A 633 23.39 12.04 -18.93
CA ALA A 633 24.82 12.37 -18.93
C ALA A 633 25.58 11.60 -17.85
N ALA A 634 25.02 11.51 -16.63
CA ALA A 634 25.62 10.76 -15.53
C ALA A 634 25.64 9.24 -15.77
N ILE A 635 24.62 8.68 -16.42
CA ILE A 635 24.57 7.26 -16.78
C ILE A 635 25.62 6.92 -17.84
N LYS A 636 25.70 7.73 -18.90
CA LYS A 636 26.65 7.56 -20.00
C LYS A 636 28.11 7.71 -19.56
N SER A 637 28.39 8.66 -18.66
CA SER A 637 29.75 8.99 -18.26
C SER A 637 30.38 7.96 -17.31
N SER A 638 29.65 7.48 -16.31
CA SER A 638 30.25 6.66 -15.23
C SER A 638 29.32 5.59 -14.66
N THR A 639 28.05 5.92 -14.40
CA THR A 639 27.14 5.03 -13.65
C THR A 639 27.01 3.65 -14.30
N LEU A 640 26.86 3.58 -15.63
CA LEU A 640 26.69 2.32 -16.34
C LEU A 640 27.95 1.44 -16.30
N ALA A 641 29.13 2.07 -16.42
CA ALA A 641 30.42 1.38 -16.34
C ALA A 641 30.66 0.83 -14.92
N LYS A 642 30.41 1.64 -13.88
CA LYS A 642 30.47 1.22 -12.47
C LYS A 642 29.49 0.06 -12.20
N PHE A 643 28.24 0.16 -12.67
CA PHE A 643 27.22 -0.89 -12.55
C PHE A 643 27.69 -2.21 -13.18
N ASN A 644 28.12 -2.17 -14.45
CA ASN A 644 28.58 -3.37 -15.16
C ASN A 644 29.79 -4.03 -14.47
N LYS A 645 30.73 -3.22 -13.94
CA LYS A 645 31.85 -3.70 -13.13
C LYS A 645 31.36 -4.43 -11.86
N LYS A 646 30.57 -3.75 -11.02
CA LYS A 646 30.03 -4.31 -9.76
C LYS A 646 29.26 -5.60 -10.00
N ARG A 647 28.47 -5.67 -11.09
CA ARG A 647 27.73 -6.88 -11.47
C ARG A 647 28.66 -8.06 -11.79
N ARG A 648 29.75 -7.83 -12.54
CA ARG A 648 30.73 -8.88 -12.84
C ARG A 648 31.46 -9.37 -11.58
N GLU A 649 31.75 -8.48 -10.65
CA GLU A 649 32.37 -8.81 -9.36
C GLU A 649 31.44 -9.65 -8.50
N LEU A 650 30.15 -9.26 -8.41
CA LEU A 650 29.12 -10.04 -7.73
C LEU A 650 29.02 -11.47 -8.28
N LEU A 651 29.06 -11.64 -9.61
CA LEU A 651 29.03 -12.98 -10.23
C LEU A 651 30.29 -13.81 -9.95
N LYS A 652 31.43 -13.17 -9.66
CA LYS A 652 32.68 -13.83 -9.28
C LYS A 652 32.77 -14.11 -7.78
N GLY A 653 31.78 -13.69 -6.99
CA GLY A 653 31.84 -13.76 -5.52
C GLY A 653 32.92 -12.84 -4.93
N ILE A 654 33.34 -11.82 -5.67
CA ILE A 654 34.25 -10.79 -5.16
C ILE A 654 33.38 -9.78 -4.42
N ILE A 655 33.52 -9.75 -3.10
CA ILE A 655 32.96 -8.72 -2.25
C ILE A 655 34.02 -7.63 -2.22
N ASP A 656 33.71 -6.44 -2.73
CA ASP A 656 34.58 -5.30 -2.46
C ASP A 656 34.53 -5.06 -0.95
N SER A 657 35.63 -5.34 -0.25
CA SER A 657 35.72 -5.19 1.22
C SER A 657 35.70 -3.73 1.66
N GLU A 658 35.69 -2.80 0.71
CA GLU A 658 35.40 -1.38 0.90
C GLU A 658 33.87 -1.16 0.88
N THR A 659 33.14 -1.82 1.77
CA THR A 659 31.74 -1.47 2.09
C THR A 659 31.68 -0.30 3.08
N GLY A 660 32.55 0.70 2.91
CA GLY A 660 32.11 2.06 3.15
C GLY A 660 31.42 2.46 1.86
N GLU A 661 30.18 2.92 1.90
CA GLU A 661 29.66 3.66 0.75
C GLU A 661 30.72 4.72 0.43
N ASP A 662 31.41 4.60 -0.71
CA ASP A 662 32.21 5.69 -1.26
C ASP A 662 31.34 6.94 -1.10
N GLU A 663 31.86 8.05 -0.56
CA GLU A 663 31.04 9.26 -0.40
C GLU A 663 30.40 9.67 -1.75
N GLU A 664 31.01 9.27 -2.88
CA GLU A 664 30.47 9.40 -4.23
C GLU A 664 29.21 8.57 -4.53
N ASP A 665 29.02 7.43 -3.86
CA ASP A 665 27.92 6.48 -4.12
C ASP A 665 26.73 6.68 -3.17
N ARG A 666 26.86 7.54 -2.14
CA ARG A 666 25.74 7.91 -1.27
C ARG A 666 24.68 8.70 -2.01
N ASP A 667 23.43 8.46 -1.66
CA ASP A 667 22.31 9.26 -2.15
C ASP A 667 22.46 10.70 -1.67
N GLU A 668 22.21 11.64 -2.58
CA GLU A 668 22.19 13.07 -2.28
C GLU A 668 20.83 13.50 -1.71
N LEU A 669 19.83 12.62 -1.85
CA LEU A 669 18.52 12.80 -1.23
C LEU A 669 18.59 12.47 0.27
N PRO A 670 17.77 13.16 1.09
CA PRO A 670 17.54 12.80 2.48
C PRO A 670 17.29 11.31 2.72
N GLU A 671 18.01 10.68 3.66
CA GLU A 671 17.66 9.36 4.19
C GLU A 671 16.22 9.35 4.73
N MET A 672 15.46 8.30 4.39
CA MET A 672 14.09 8.13 4.85
C MET A 672 14.08 7.68 6.31
N ASP A 673 13.34 8.37 7.17
CA ASP A 673 12.98 7.84 8.49
C ASP A 673 11.74 6.96 8.29
N ILE A 674 11.87 5.64 8.48
CA ILE A 674 10.82 4.64 8.20
C ILE A 674 9.78 4.69 9.33
N GLY A 675 8.96 5.74 9.29
CA GLY A 675 7.84 5.97 10.18
C GLY A 675 6.65 6.48 9.39
N VAL A 676 6.02 5.62 8.59
CA VAL A 676 4.71 5.94 7.99
C VAL A 676 3.71 6.05 9.13
N SER A 677 3.32 7.27 9.51
CA SER A 677 2.18 7.48 10.39
C SER A 677 0.92 7.23 9.57
N LEU A 678 0.37 6.02 9.65
CA LEU A 678 -0.97 5.71 9.14
C LEU A 678 -2.02 6.25 10.12
N ASP A 679 -2.09 7.57 10.27
CA ASP A 679 -3.21 8.26 10.89
C ASP A 679 -4.14 8.76 9.78
N ASP A 680 -5.00 7.87 9.27
CA ASP A 680 -6.28 8.21 8.61
C ASP A 680 -7.26 7.01 8.58
#